data_AF-A0A954FP54-F1
#
_entry.id   AF-A0A954FP54-F1
#
_cell.length_a   1.000
_cell.length_b   1.000
_cell.length_c   1.000
_cell.angle_alpha   90.00
_cell.angle_beta   90.00
_cell.angle_gamma   90.00
#
_symmetry.space_group_name_H-M   'P 1'
#
loop_
_entity.id
_entity.type
_entity.pdbx_description
1 polymer ?
#
loop_
_entity_poly.entity_id
_entity_poly.type
_entity_poly.pdbx_seq_one_letter_code
_entity_poly.pdbx_strand_id
1 'polypeptide(L)'
;MSTSRLRFLCHNFRSPASFSPLLLCCVFLVPNMSSTAADDKIRPVVEELTESNWDKLIPHGKEVDAIYGDIVMQNAFLRAVIAKPVNTRNANMTVRNVGGCLIDLTTLKHQSDQLSAFYPARRVYPLLGKPSFEVTEGTATLGGVTATAKLGAVFVSSPGTDKAPGLVVKYWLSDLRPWLEIESTWTNTTAADLTLTLDDDLRADAGKEDMPKTPDGTVELFSFQDIYWQQAYGVYAPGFRIRCTSNARESVLVYEPADGMPVVLKPGEVYSMTRWLFVAQDLAGVLADYADARETTAELVETELIVQADGRPVHGARIALSCGDESWGTVVTDETGTVVRRLPSGNCEATVTLAGQEYAKQKLTLSNAGKHVLELPTWHPGIASITVTDGEGHAIPAKIEFRGNDKTPTPAWAPETGENFVKNLAYTANGKVQTEIAAGEYDVTVSHGPEYNAEFTKLIIHHGKTTELKIKLPRVVETPGWVSADFHSHSSPSGDNTSSQRGRVLNLAAEHIEFAPCTEHNRISTYVDHIQELGLQPYLATVSGMELTGTPLPLNHQNVFPLIYHPRTQDGGAPVTDFSPETQMERIAAWDENSVKLIQQNHPDIGWLFYDRNGDQVPDEGYARSFGIMNVTEIHPIDPLLNPTRYEIRGGKATGNQTALNWLQLLNQGFRIYGVVNTDSHYNYHGSGGLRIWVTSSTDDPAGINSDEIRDNSRAGHIMMSNGPYLETSFRETGNGDSGVVAGQDLKAMSKKVTASIKVQCPNWIEIDTVIVLVNGRRSDNLTFSRDTHPEMFSQGVVKFAHEVDVELNEDAHLIVLTGHRTQVIGDVMGPFWGTQHPTALSNPVYVDIDGNGFRANKDTLDIPLPVKFVAEEKR
;
A
#
# COMPACT_ATOMS: atom_id res chain seq x y z
N MET A 1 -29.57 51.96 -28.99
CA MET A 1 -30.09 51.98 -30.37
C MET A 1 -29.71 50.67 -31.04
N SER A 2 -30.71 49.92 -31.53
CA SER A 2 -30.70 48.79 -32.48
C SER A 2 -29.67 47.65 -32.27
N THR A 3 -29.96 46.58 -31.52
CA THR A 3 -30.57 45.28 -31.97
C THR A 3 -30.09 44.70 -33.31
N SER A 4 -29.43 43.54 -33.27
CA SER A 4 -29.70 42.42 -34.18
C SER A 4 -29.35 41.09 -33.50
N ARG A 5 -30.38 40.29 -33.19
CA ARG A 5 -30.30 38.89 -32.76
C ARG A 5 -30.40 38.03 -34.02
N LEU A 6 -29.47 37.10 -34.23
CA LEU A 6 -29.67 35.99 -35.15
C LEU A 6 -30.13 34.76 -34.35
N ARG A 7 -31.41 34.39 -34.52
CA ARG A 7 -31.93 33.04 -34.20
C ARG A 7 -31.85 32.21 -35.48
N PHE A 8 -31.43 30.96 -35.38
CA PHE A 8 -31.70 29.96 -36.42
C PHE A 8 -32.50 28.79 -35.84
N LEU A 9 -33.61 28.47 -36.51
CA LEU A 9 -34.51 27.35 -36.22
C LEU A 9 -33.91 26.04 -36.77
N CYS A 10 -33.95 24.97 -35.99
CA CYS A 10 -33.91 23.59 -36.51
C CYS A 10 -35.35 23.10 -36.69
N HIS A 11 -35.67 22.58 -37.89
CA HIS A 11 -36.90 21.85 -38.17
C HIS A 11 -36.60 20.35 -38.24
N ASN A 12 -37.49 19.58 -37.60
CA ASN A 12 -37.56 18.12 -37.63
C ASN A 12 -37.72 17.57 -39.05
N PHE A 13 -36.96 16.53 -39.39
CA PHE A 13 -37.41 15.50 -40.34
C PHE A 13 -37.00 14.11 -39.87
N ARG A 14 -37.98 13.20 -39.90
CA ARG A 14 -37.91 11.77 -39.56
C ARG A 14 -37.57 10.94 -40.82
N SER A 15 -36.77 9.88 -40.63
CA SER A 15 -36.71 8.60 -41.37
C SER A 15 -35.82 8.50 -42.65
N PRO A 16 -35.44 7.29 -43.13
CA PRO A 16 -34.09 6.74 -42.92
C PRO A 16 -33.42 6.28 -44.22
N ALA A 17 -32.15 6.62 -44.44
CA ALA A 17 -31.35 5.95 -45.47
C ALA A 17 -29.86 6.06 -45.16
N SER A 18 -29.21 4.90 -45.19
CA SER A 18 -27.78 4.64 -45.16
C SER A 18 -26.92 5.70 -45.85
N PHE A 19 -26.08 6.38 -45.07
CA PHE A 19 -24.91 7.13 -45.56
C PHE A 19 -23.75 6.97 -44.56
N SER A 20 -22.58 6.60 -45.08
CA SER A 20 -21.31 6.60 -44.34
C SER A 20 -21.06 7.93 -43.63
N PRO A 21 -20.57 7.96 -42.38
CA PRO A 21 -20.25 9.23 -41.74
C PRO A 21 -18.92 9.74 -42.30
N LEU A 22 -19.00 10.74 -43.20
CA LEU A 22 -17.89 11.67 -43.38
C LEU A 22 -17.71 12.44 -42.06
N LEU A 23 -16.47 12.50 -41.57
CA LEU A 23 -16.03 13.37 -40.48
C LEU A 23 -16.65 14.78 -40.63
N LEU A 24 -17.59 15.14 -39.76
CA LEU A 24 -17.93 16.52 -39.51
C LEU A 24 -17.21 16.95 -38.24
N CYS A 25 -15.94 17.34 -38.38
CA CYS A 25 -15.21 18.04 -37.31
C CYS A 25 -15.84 19.42 -37.12
N CYS A 26 -16.65 19.60 -36.07
CA CYS A 26 -16.92 20.93 -35.54
C CYS A 26 -15.63 21.44 -34.88
N VAL A 27 -14.86 22.23 -35.62
CA VAL A 27 -13.71 22.93 -35.07
C VAL A 27 -14.19 24.24 -34.44
N PHE A 28 -14.08 24.33 -33.12
CA PHE A 28 -14.46 25.53 -32.37
C PHE A 28 -13.27 26.51 -32.31
N LEU A 29 -13.53 27.76 -32.65
CA LEU A 29 -12.54 28.83 -32.66
C LEU A 29 -12.47 29.49 -31.29
N VAL A 30 -11.36 29.28 -30.57
CA VAL A 30 -10.97 30.09 -29.41
C VAL A 30 -10.53 31.48 -29.91
N PRO A 31 -10.96 32.61 -29.31
CA PRO A 31 -10.56 33.93 -29.79
C PRO A 31 -9.12 34.26 -29.41
N ASN A 32 -8.31 34.57 -30.42
CA ASN A 32 -7.05 35.34 -30.40
C ASN A 32 -5.97 34.96 -29.37
N MET A 33 -5.04 34.09 -29.78
CA MET A 33 -3.63 34.22 -29.41
C MET A 33 -2.79 34.57 -30.63
N SER A 34 -2.03 35.65 -30.53
CA SER A 34 -1.13 36.17 -31.55
C SER A 34 -0.06 35.16 -31.93
N SER A 35 0.17 35.02 -33.24
CA SER A 35 1.17 34.13 -33.84
C SER A 35 2.58 34.39 -33.33
N THR A 36 3.10 33.47 -32.52
CA THR A 36 4.53 33.20 -32.38
C THR A 36 4.75 31.70 -32.65
N ALA A 37 5.92 31.37 -33.19
CA ALA A 37 6.28 30.09 -33.79
C ALA A 37 5.65 28.85 -33.11
N ALA A 38 4.96 28.01 -33.90
CA ALA A 38 4.36 26.77 -33.44
C ALA A 38 5.42 25.86 -32.82
N ASP A 39 5.37 25.73 -31.50
CA ASP A 39 6.18 24.81 -30.71
C ASP A 39 5.79 23.37 -31.11
N ASP A 40 6.75 22.51 -31.44
CA ASP A 40 6.52 21.09 -31.78
C ASP A 40 5.90 20.29 -30.60
N LYS A 41 5.67 20.94 -29.45
CA LYS A 41 5.09 20.40 -28.21
C LYS A 41 3.57 20.22 -28.20
N ILE A 42 2.84 20.61 -29.25
CA ILE A 42 1.36 20.60 -29.26
C ILE A 42 0.79 19.35 -29.97
N ARG A 43 1.61 18.51 -30.61
CA ARG A 43 1.11 17.35 -31.35
C ARG A 43 0.72 16.20 -30.42
N PRO A 44 -0.40 15.49 -30.68
CA PRO A 44 -0.70 14.25 -30.01
C PRO A 44 0.42 13.24 -30.25
N VAL A 45 0.94 12.65 -29.19
CA VAL A 45 1.92 11.56 -29.20
C VAL A 45 1.15 10.26 -29.02
N VAL A 46 1.45 9.27 -29.86
CA VAL A 46 0.99 7.87 -29.70
C VAL A 46 2.20 6.97 -29.95
N GLU A 47 2.76 6.43 -28.87
CA GLU A 47 4.00 5.66 -28.92
C GLU A 47 3.93 4.45 -27.99
N GLU A 48 4.56 3.35 -28.41
CA GLU A 48 4.84 2.22 -27.52
C GLU A 48 5.97 2.59 -26.56
N LEU A 49 5.81 2.25 -25.28
CA LEU A 49 6.83 2.45 -24.24
C LEU A 49 7.98 1.48 -24.46
N THR A 50 9.17 2.05 -24.54
CA THR A 50 10.45 1.36 -24.71
C THR A 50 11.46 1.94 -23.72
N GLU A 51 12.62 1.29 -23.60
CA GLU A 51 13.74 1.82 -22.83
C GLU A 51 14.15 3.24 -23.29
N SER A 52 14.08 3.51 -24.60
CA SER A 52 14.56 4.77 -25.18
C SER A 52 13.65 5.99 -24.95
N ASN A 53 12.37 5.77 -24.64
CA ASN A 53 11.39 6.86 -24.46
C ASN A 53 10.72 6.88 -23.08
N TRP A 54 11.02 5.91 -22.20
CA TRP A 54 10.43 5.76 -20.88
C TRP A 54 10.45 7.05 -20.05
N ASP A 55 11.64 7.59 -19.74
CA ASP A 55 11.80 8.75 -18.85
C ASP A 55 11.10 10.02 -19.36
N LYS A 56 10.81 10.06 -20.67
CA LYS A 56 10.11 11.19 -21.31
C LYS A 56 8.58 11.04 -21.24
N LEU A 57 8.08 9.81 -21.35
CA LEU A 57 6.68 9.51 -21.65
C LEU A 57 5.91 8.86 -20.52
N ILE A 58 6.57 8.32 -19.49
CA ILE A 58 5.91 7.68 -18.36
C ILE A 58 5.19 8.72 -17.47
N PRO A 59 3.91 8.52 -17.05
CA PRO A 59 3.31 9.38 -16.04
C PRO A 59 4.02 9.26 -14.68
N HIS A 60 3.81 10.24 -13.81
CA HIS A 60 4.19 10.16 -12.40
C HIS A 60 2.94 10.01 -11.52
N GLY A 61 3.12 9.40 -10.35
CA GLY A 61 2.05 9.09 -9.42
C GLY A 61 2.42 7.92 -8.53
N LYS A 62 1.56 7.63 -7.55
CA LYS A 62 1.73 6.50 -6.64
C LYS A 62 1.38 5.16 -7.31
N GLU A 63 0.39 5.17 -8.22
CA GLU A 63 -0.20 3.98 -8.81
C GLU A 63 0.28 3.74 -10.26
N VAL A 64 1.47 4.23 -10.63
CA VAL A 64 1.97 4.08 -12.01
C VAL A 64 2.32 2.61 -12.29
N ASP A 65 1.52 1.98 -13.14
CA ASP A 65 1.56 0.53 -13.40
C ASP A 65 2.05 0.18 -14.82
N ALA A 66 2.40 1.16 -15.64
CA ALA A 66 2.89 0.94 -17.00
C ALA A 66 4.19 0.10 -17.04
N ILE A 67 4.39 -0.61 -18.14
CA ILE A 67 5.61 -1.38 -18.44
C ILE A 67 6.00 -1.23 -19.92
N TYR A 68 7.15 -1.79 -20.32
CA TYR A 68 7.54 -1.82 -21.72
C TYR A 68 6.50 -2.56 -22.59
N GLY A 69 6.18 -1.96 -23.73
CA GLY A 69 5.18 -2.45 -24.67
C GLY A 69 3.76 -1.91 -24.44
N ASP A 70 3.49 -1.21 -23.33
CA ASP A 70 2.26 -0.43 -23.17
C ASP A 70 2.30 0.81 -24.07
N ILE A 71 1.14 1.41 -24.36
CA ILE A 71 1.00 2.48 -25.35
C ILE A 71 0.68 3.79 -24.63
N VAL A 72 1.57 4.77 -24.74
CA VAL A 72 1.31 6.13 -24.25
C VAL A 72 0.58 6.94 -25.31
N MET A 73 -0.47 7.62 -24.87
CA MET A 73 -1.13 8.70 -25.60
C MET A 73 -0.98 10.00 -24.82
N GLN A 74 -0.57 11.08 -25.48
CA GLN A 74 -0.38 12.37 -24.81
C GLN A 74 -0.76 13.54 -25.73
N ASN A 75 -1.37 14.59 -25.18
CA ASN A 75 -1.52 15.90 -25.84
C ASN A 75 -0.95 17.01 -24.95
N ALA A 76 -1.34 18.27 -25.14
CA ALA A 76 -0.85 19.38 -24.31
C ALA A 76 -1.43 19.42 -22.87
N PHE A 77 -2.46 18.61 -22.57
CA PHE A 77 -3.23 18.66 -21.33
C PHE A 77 -3.02 17.43 -20.46
N LEU A 78 -3.06 16.24 -21.07
CA LEU A 78 -3.09 14.97 -20.35
C LEU A 78 -2.23 13.90 -21.01
N ARG A 79 -1.97 12.86 -20.23
CA ARG A 79 -1.25 11.65 -20.61
C ARG A 79 -2.04 10.44 -20.14
N ALA A 80 -2.20 9.47 -21.03
CA ALA A 80 -2.92 8.22 -20.81
C ALA A 80 -2.05 7.04 -21.24
N VAL A 81 -2.16 5.92 -20.54
CA VAL A 81 -1.46 4.66 -20.89
C VAL A 81 -2.48 3.56 -21.13
N ILE A 82 -2.44 3.00 -22.34
CA ILE A 82 -3.21 1.81 -22.70
C ILE A 82 -2.30 0.59 -22.57
N ALA A 83 -2.69 -0.34 -21.71
CA ALA A 83 -1.94 -1.56 -21.48
C ALA A 83 -1.81 -2.40 -22.76
N LYS A 84 -0.66 -3.03 -22.96
CA LYS A 84 -0.38 -3.90 -24.08
C LYS A 84 -1.46 -4.98 -24.21
N PRO A 85 -2.10 -5.17 -25.39
CA PRO A 85 -3.22 -6.08 -25.58
C PRO A 85 -2.78 -7.55 -25.64
N VAL A 86 -2.32 -8.08 -24.50
CA VAL A 86 -1.92 -9.49 -24.30
C VAL A 86 -2.58 -10.04 -23.03
N ASN A 87 -2.86 -11.34 -23.00
CA ASN A 87 -3.60 -11.99 -21.92
C ASN A 87 -2.81 -12.10 -20.61
N THR A 88 -1.48 -11.97 -20.67
CA THR A 88 -0.60 -12.01 -19.51
C THR A 88 -0.46 -10.65 -18.83
N ARG A 89 -1.01 -9.57 -19.39
CA ARG A 89 -0.83 -8.23 -18.85
C ARG A 89 -1.73 -8.02 -17.63
N ASN A 90 -1.12 -7.87 -16.45
CA ASN A 90 -1.77 -7.47 -15.19
C ASN A 90 -1.08 -6.22 -14.68
N ALA A 91 -1.84 -5.23 -14.21
CA ALA A 91 -1.28 -4.06 -13.55
C ALA A 91 -0.62 -4.50 -12.23
N ASN A 92 -1.35 -5.19 -11.37
CA ASN A 92 -0.83 -5.77 -10.12
C ASN A 92 -1.63 -7.02 -9.72
N MET A 93 -1.42 -7.55 -8.50
CA MET A 93 -2.08 -8.79 -8.05
C MET A 93 -3.61 -8.71 -8.11
N THR A 94 -4.21 -7.57 -7.76
CA THR A 94 -5.68 -7.45 -7.70
C THR A 94 -6.29 -6.79 -8.95
N VAL A 95 -5.45 -6.18 -9.78
CA VAL A 95 -5.83 -5.49 -11.02
C VAL A 95 -5.30 -6.27 -12.23
N ARG A 96 -6.02 -7.35 -12.56
CA ARG A 96 -5.62 -8.38 -13.53
C ARG A 96 -6.33 -8.27 -14.87
N ASN A 97 -5.72 -8.87 -15.90
CA ASN A 97 -6.24 -8.95 -17.27
C ASN A 97 -6.48 -7.55 -17.88
N VAL A 98 -5.53 -6.64 -17.71
CA VAL A 98 -5.65 -5.25 -18.16
C VAL A 98 -5.27 -5.06 -19.62
N GLY A 99 -4.89 -6.12 -20.36
CA GLY A 99 -4.48 -5.98 -21.76
C GLY A 99 -5.53 -5.24 -22.60
N GLY A 100 -5.13 -4.13 -23.22
CA GLY A 100 -5.98 -3.23 -23.99
C GLY A 100 -6.83 -2.25 -23.17
N CYS A 101 -6.73 -2.26 -21.84
CA CYS A 101 -7.43 -1.33 -20.95
C CYS A 101 -6.62 -0.05 -20.73
N LEU A 102 -7.28 1.02 -20.28
CA LEU A 102 -6.60 2.22 -19.78
C LEU A 102 -6.16 1.93 -18.35
N ILE A 103 -4.86 2.09 -18.06
CA ILE A 103 -4.28 1.79 -16.73
C ILE A 103 -3.81 3.04 -16.01
N ASP A 104 -3.15 3.98 -16.69
CA ASP A 104 -2.69 5.23 -16.08
C ASP A 104 -3.33 6.43 -16.78
N LEU A 105 -3.77 7.45 -16.03
CA LEU A 105 -4.31 8.70 -16.58
C LEU A 105 -4.04 9.89 -15.66
N THR A 106 -3.33 10.89 -16.18
CA THR A 106 -3.00 12.10 -15.41
C THR A 106 -2.95 13.36 -16.27
N THR A 107 -3.07 14.53 -15.63
CA THR A 107 -2.74 15.80 -16.29
C THR A 107 -1.24 15.96 -16.46
N LEU A 108 -0.80 16.76 -17.44
CA LEU A 108 0.62 17.08 -17.61
C LEU A 108 1.14 18.14 -16.65
N LYS A 109 0.26 19.02 -16.14
CA LYS A 109 0.64 20.10 -15.21
C LYS A 109 0.84 19.58 -13.78
N HIS A 110 0.01 18.62 -13.37
CA HIS A 110 0.07 17.95 -12.07
C HIS A 110 -0.02 16.44 -12.33
N GLN A 111 1.10 15.74 -12.21
CA GLN A 111 1.17 14.30 -12.44
C GLN A 111 1.03 13.56 -11.12
N SER A 112 -0.10 12.88 -10.93
CA SER A 112 -0.41 12.18 -9.68
C SER A 112 -1.40 11.03 -9.92
N ASP A 113 -1.06 10.12 -10.82
CA ASP A 113 -1.97 9.03 -11.20
C ASP A 113 -2.44 8.19 -10.00
N GLN A 114 -3.77 8.02 -9.91
CA GLN A 114 -4.50 7.22 -8.90
C GLN A 114 -5.48 6.23 -9.55
N LEU A 115 -5.53 6.17 -10.88
CA LEU A 115 -6.36 5.21 -11.59
C LEU A 115 -5.60 3.89 -11.62
N SER A 116 -6.22 2.78 -11.21
CA SER A 116 -5.57 1.47 -11.41
C SER A 116 -5.95 0.86 -12.75
N ALA A 117 -7.22 0.99 -13.15
CA ALA A 117 -7.68 0.55 -14.48
C ALA A 117 -9.10 1.04 -14.81
N PHE A 118 -9.35 1.30 -16.09
CA PHE A 118 -10.68 1.38 -16.69
C PHE A 118 -10.86 0.24 -17.71
N TYR A 119 -11.81 -0.65 -17.44
CA TYR A 119 -12.13 -1.80 -18.28
C TYR A 119 -13.39 -1.53 -19.11
N PRO A 120 -13.24 -1.28 -20.43
CA PRO A 120 -14.40 -1.12 -21.29
C PRO A 120 -15.19 -2.44 -21.38
N ALA A 121 -16.52 -2.37 -21.29
CA ALA A 121 -17.39 -3.55 -21.38
C ALA A 121 -17.12 -4.61 -20.28
N ARG A 122 -16.86 -4.15 -19.04
CA ARG A 122 -16.90 -4.91 -17.78
C ARG A 122 -16.06 -6.20 -17.74
N ARG A 123 -14.86 -6.15 -18.32
CA ARG A 123 -13.90 -7.29 -18.46
C ARG A 123 -14.46 -8.50 -19.22
N VAL A 124 -15.58 -8.35 -19.94
CA VAL A 124 -16.24 -9.45 -20.66
C VAL A 124 -15.48 -9.82 -21.94
N TYR A 125 -14.79 -8.85 -22.53
CA TYR A 125 -14.12 -8.98 -23.81
C TYR A 125 -12.61 -8.99 -23.64
N PRO A 126 -11.90 -10.08 -24.01
CA PRO A 126 -10.45 -10.07 -24.02
C PRO A 126 -9.95 -9.24 -25.21
N LEU A 127 -9.44 -8.04 -24.94
CA LEU A 127 -8.92 -7.09 -25.94
C LEU A 127 -7.50 -7.48 -26.36
N LEU A 128 -7.38 -8.57 -27.12
CA LEU A 128 -6.10 -9.20 -27.48
C LEU A 128 -5.71 -9.03 -28.96
N GLY A 129 -6.51 -8.30 -29.73
CA GLY A 129 -6.18 -7.97 -31.11
C GLY A 129 -4.92 -7.11 -31.19
N LYS A 130 -4.13 -7.30 -32.25
CA LYS A 130 -2.94 -6.45 -32.52
C LYS A 130 -3.39 -4.97 -32.53
N PRO A 131 -2.77 -4.09 -31.72
CA PRO A 131 -3.19 -2.72 -31.66
C PRO A 131 -2.83 -2.01 -32.98
N SER A 132 -3.66 -1.05 -33.38
CA SER A 132 -3.35 -0.14 -34.49
C SER A 132 -3.43 1.31 -34.02
N PHE A 133 -2.62 2.15 -34.65
CA PHE A 133 -2.48 3.56 -34.29
C PHE A 133 -2.79 4.43 -35.49
N GLU A 134 -3.47 5.54 -35.24
CA GLU A 134 -3.75 6.53 -36.27
C GLU A 134 -3.37 7.91 -35.74
N VAL A 135 -2.56 8.65 -36.51
CA VAL A 135 -2.35 10.08 -36.30
C VAL A 135 -2.90 10.81 -37.52
N THR A 136 -3.98 11.55 -37.32
CA THR A 136 -4.71 12.25 -38.40
C THR A 136 -4.69 13.75 -38.17
N GLU A 137 -4.63 14.52 -39.25
CA GLU A 137 -4.73 15.97 -39.24
C GLU A 137 -5.95 16.38 -40.08
N GLY A 138 -6.87 17.11 -39.46
CA GLY A 138 -8.09 17.61 -40.09
C GLY A 138 -8.11 19.13 -40.08
N THR A 139 -8.44 19.75 -41.21
CA THR A 139 -8.57 21.20 -41.33
C THR A 139 -10.01 21.56 -41.67
N ALA A 140 -10.61 22.46 -40.89
CA ALA A 140 -11.91 23.04 -41.19
C ALA A 140 -11.81 24.55 -41.33
N THR A 141 -12.54 25.09 -42.30
CA THR A 141 -12.64 26.54 -42.52
C THR A 141 -14.09 26.97 -42.37
N LEU A 142 -14.37 27.85 -41.40
CA LEU A 142 -15.70 28.42 -41.20
C LEU A 142 -15.57 29.95 -41.15
N GLY A 143 -16.36 30.67 -41.95
CA GLY A 143 -16.37 32.13 -41.95
C GLY A 143 -15.03 32.79 -42.32
N GLY A 144 -14.15 32.10 -43.07
CA GLY A 144 -12.82 32.60 -43.45
C GLY A 144 -11.72 32.33 -42.41
N VAL A 145 -12.05 31.73 -41.27
CA VAL A 145 -11.06 31.29 -40.28
C VAL A 145 -10.82 29.80 -40.45
N THR A 146 -9.56 29.43 -40.61
CA THR A 146 -9.14 28.04 -40.78
C THR A 146 -8.54 27.54 -39.48
N ALA A 147 -8.99 26.39 -39.01
CA ALA A 147 -8.46 25.74 -37.84
C ALA A 147 -8.13 24.29 -38.16
N THR A 148 -6.97 23.86 -37.69
CA THR A 148 -6.43 22.52 -37.90
C THR A 148 -6.41 21.81 -36.55
N ALA A 149 -6.96 20.60 -36.50
CA ALA A 149 -6.92 19.73 -35.35
C ALA A 149 -6.14 18.47 -35.69
N LYS A 150 -5.26 18.05 -34.79
CA LYS A 150 -4.54 16.78 -34.85
C LYS A 150 -5.15 15.82 -33.85
N LEU A 151 -5.26 14.57 -34.26
CA LEU A 151 -5.83 13.49 -33.45
C LEU A 151 -4.88 12.30 -33.45
N GLY A 152 -4.61 11.77 -32.28
CA GLY A 152 -3.95 10.48 -32.09
C GLY A 152 -4.96 9.46 -31.56
N ALA A 153 -5.02 8.27 -32.16
CA ALA A 153 -5.92 7.19 -31.78
C ALA A 153 -5.19 5.85 -31.60
N VAL A 154 -5.65 5.06 -30.65
CA VAL A 154 -5.26 3.66 -30.41
C VAL A 154 -6.51 2.80 -30.53
N PHE A 155 -6.42 1.73 -31.30
CA PHE A 155 -7.49 0.74 -31.44
C PHE A 155 -7.04 -0.59 -30.87
N VAL A 156 -7.88 -1.17 -30.01
CA VAL A 156 -7.75 -2.52 -29.48
C VAL A 156 -9.06 -3.27 -29.75
N SER A 157 -8.99 -4.59 -29.90
CA SER A 157 -10.16 -5.34 -30.32
C SER A 157 -10.23 -6.73 -29.70
N SER A 158 -11.47 -7.21 -29.59
CA SER A 158 -11.83 -8.59 -29.29
C SER A 158 -12.67 -9.12 -30.44
N PRO A 159 -12.25 -10.20 -31.14
CA PRO A 159 -13.03 -10.75 -32.23
C PRO A 159 -14.35 -11.34 -31.73
N GLY A 160 -15.41 -11.19 -32.54
CA GLY A 160 -16.69 -11.82 -32.25
C GLY A 160 -16.66 -13.32 -32.48
N THR A 161 -17.62 -14.02 -31.88
CA THR A 161 -17.84 -15.47 -32.06
C THR A 161 -19.27 -15.73 -32.54
N ASP A 162 -19.60 -16.99 -32.77
CA ASP A 162 -20.99 -17.43 -33.03
C ASP A 162 -21.92 -17.21 -31.82
N LYS A 163 -21.37 -16.94 -30.63
CA LYS A 163 -22.09 -16.80 -29.36
C LYS A 163 -21.97 -15.44 -28.68
N ALA A 164 -21.05 -14.59 -29.11
CA ALA A 164 -20.79 -13.28 -28.52
C ALA A 164 -20.40 -12.27 -29.60
N PRO A 165 -20.77 -10.99 -29.47
CA PRO A 165 -20.43 -9.97 -30.46
C PRO A 165 -18.91 -9.71 -30.45
N GLY A 166 -18.40 -9.15 -31.55
CA GLY A 166 -17.06 -8.55 -31.55
C GLY A 166 -17.08 -7.17 -30.91
N LEU A 167 -15.95 -6.75 -30.36
CA LEU A 167 -15.77 -5.43 -29.77
C LEU A 167 -14.50 -4.77 -30.32
N VAL A 168 -14.61 -3.53 -30.77
CA VAL A 168 -13.47 -2.64 -31.01
C VAL A 168 -13.55 -1.50 -30.03
N VAL A 169 -12.45 -1.21 -29.34
CA VAL A 169 -12.32 -0.03 -28.47
C VAL A 169 -11.32 0.93 -29.11
N LYS A 170 -11.77 2.15 -29.32
CA LYS A 170 -10.93 3.26 -29.80
C LYS A 170 -10.71 4.23 -28.65
N TYR A 171 -9.46 4.48 -28.31
CA TYR A 171 -9.02 5.57 -27.43
C TYR A 171 -8.48 6.69 -28.31
N TRP A 172 -8.88 7.94 -28.10
CA TRP A 172 -8.28 9.05 -28.87
C TRP A 172 -8.20 10.37 -28.12
N LEU A 173 -7.19 11.14 -28.51
CA LEU A 173 -6.92 12.49 -28.04
C LEU A 173 -6.85 13.46 -29.21
N SER A 174 -7.51 14.61 -29.06
CA SER A 174 -7.29 15.79 -29.90
C SER A 174 -6.30 16.73 -29.23
N ASP A 175 -5.51 17.46 -30.02
CA ASP A 175 -4.68 18.57 -29.55
C ASP A 175 -5.45 19.74 -28.92
N LEU A 176 -6.77 19.79 -29.09
CA LEU A 176 -7.62 20.88 -28.60
C LEU A 176 -8.47 20.53 -27.36
N ARG A 177 -8.46 19.28 -26.88
CA ARG A 177 -9.38 18.81 -25.82
C ARG A 177 -8.64 18.31 -24.57
N PRO A 178 -9.04 18.73 -23.35
CA PRO A 178 -8.45 18.27 -22.09
C PRO A 178 -9.08 16.99 -21.52
N TRP A 179 -9.70 16.14 -22.36
CA TRP A 179 -10.25 14.84 -21.93
C TRP A 179 -9.93 13.74 -22.95
N LEU A 180 -9.94 12.50 -22.46
CA LEU A 180 -9.79 11.29 -23.27
C LEU A 180 -11.17 10.85 -23.78
N GLU A 181 -11.26 10.46 -25.05
CA GLU A 181 -12.48 9.87 -25.61
C GLU A 181 -12.29 8.37 -25.84
N ILE A 182 -13.31 7.60 -25.48
CA ILE A 182 -13.32 6.14 -25.53
C ILE A 182 -14.61 5.69 -26.24
N GLU A 183 -14.49 5.07 -27.40
CA GLU A 183 -15.59 4.50 -28.17
C GLU A 183 -15.50 2.99 -28.12
N SER A 184 -16.59 2.35 -27.73
CA SER A 184 -16.78 0.92 -27.90
C SER A 184 -17.73 0.67 -29.05
N THR A 185 -17.30 -0.11 -30.03
CA THR A 185 -18.08 -0.51 -31.19
C THR A 185 -18.32 -2.02 -31.15
N TRP A 186 -19.56 -2.42 -30.93
CA TRP A 186 -19.97 -3.82 -30.95
C TRP A 186 -20.45 -4.21 -32.35
N THR A 187 -20.07 -5.40 -32.80
CA THR A 187 -20.60 -6.01 -34.03
C THR A 187 -21.26 -7.34 -33.69
N ASN A 188 -22.54 -7.51 -33.97
CA ASN A 188 -23.22 -8.79 -33.72
C ASN A 188 -22.78 -9.84 -34.76
N THR A 189 -21.87 -10.73 -34.36
CA THR A 189 -21.39 -11.84 -35.17
C THR A 189 -22.20 -13.13 -35.00
N THR A 190 -23.22 -13.10 -34.14
CA THR A 190 -24.08 -14.25 -33.88
C THR A 190 -25.19 -14.37 -34.93
N ALA A 191 -25.86 -15.52 -34.99
CA ALA A 191 -26.97 -15.76 -35.89
C ALA A 191 -28.33 -15.24 -35.36
N ALA A 192 -28.38 -14.69 -34.14
CA ALA A 192 -29.60 -14.26 -33.48
C ALA A 192 -29.55 -12.78 -33.09
N ASP A 193 -30.72 -12.22 -32.76
CA ASP A 193 -30.80 -10.89 -32.16
C ASP A 193 -30.11 -10.91 -30.78
N LEU A 194 -29.32 -9.88 -30.51
CA LEU A 194 -28.52 -9.76 -29.30
C LEU A 194 -28.87 -8.45 -28.57
N THR A 195 -29.31 -8.57 -27.33
CA THR A 195 -29.44 -7.40 -26.44
C THR A 195 -28.09 -7.09 -25.82
N LEU A 196 -27.54 -5.90 -26.08
CA LEU A 196 -26.27 -5.47 -25.50
C LEU A 196 -26.45 -4.99 -24.06
N THR A 197 -25.51 -5.39 -23.21
CA THR A 197 -25.26 -4.72 -21.93
C THR A 197 -24.19 -3.67 -22.15
N LEU A 198 -24.50 -2.42 -21.80
CA LEU A 198 -23.59 -1.29 -21.90
C LEU A 198 -23.11 -0.97 -20.49
N ASP A 199 -21.96 -1.48 -20.11
CA ASP A 199 -21.36 -1.24 -18.81
C ASP A 199 -19.83 -1.19 -18.86
N ASP A 200 -19.21 -0.47 -17.93
CA ASP A 200 -17.75 -0.42 -17.76
C ASP A 200 -17.41 -0.70 -16.29
N ASP A 201 -16.22 -1.27 -16.03
CA ASP A 201 -15.65 -1.32 -14.68
C ASP A 201 -14.54 -0.27 -14.56
N LEU A 202 -14.55 0.46 -13.45
CA LEU A 202 -13.49 1.39 -13.10
C LEU A 202 -12.92 1.01 -11.73
N ARG A 203 -11.60 0.87 -11.68
CA ARG A 203 -10.83 0.52 -10.49
C ARG A 203 -10.04 1.73 -9.99
N ALA A 204 -10.33 2.14 -8.77
CA ALA A 204 -9.58 3.13 -8.01
C ALA A 204 -9.84 2.92 -6.51
N ASP A 205 -8.78 2.81 -5.72
CA ASP A 205 -8.84 2.32 -4.35
C ASP A 205 -9.01 3.48 -3.34
N ALA A 206 -10.00 3.35 -2.46
CA ALA A 206 -10.54 4.40 -1.58
C ALA A 206 -10.89 3.89 -0.16
N GLY A 207 -10.23 2.83 0.31
CA GLY A 207 -10.49 2.25 1.64
C GLY A 207 -9.87 3.04 2.81
N LYS A 208 -8.63 3.52 2.66
CA LYS A 208 -7.84 4.23 3.69
C LYS A 208 -7.30 5.58 3.22
N GLU A 209 -7.54 5.91 1.96
CA GLU A 209 -7.32 7.15 1.26
C GLU A 209 -8.43 8.15 1.61
N ASP A 210 -8.18 9.41 1.26
CA ASP A 210 -9.20 10.45 1.31
C ASP A 210 -9.81 10.64 -0.08
N MET A 211 -10.52 9.59 -0.54
CA MET A 211 -10.94 9.48 -1.93
C MET A 211 -12.47 9.32 -2.10
N PRO A 212 -13.27 10.39 -1.93
CA PRO A 212 -14.71 10.31 -2.15
C PRO A 212 -15.06 9.97 -3.60
N LYS A 213 -16.06 9.09 -3.76
CA LYS A 213 -16.67 8.69 -5.03
C LYS A 213 -18.11 9.20 -5.12
N THR A 214 -18.64 9.28 -6.34
CA THR A 214 -20.06 9.54 -6.58
C THR A 214 -20.92 8.49 -5.86
N PRO A 215 -21.93 8.89 -5.08
CA PRO A 215 -22.84 7.94 -4.41
C PRO A 215 -23.58 7.04 -5.39
N ASP A 216 -23.92 5.83 -4.94
CA ASP A 216 -24.69 4.87 -5.72
C ASP A 216 -26.03 5.47 -6.19
N GLY A 217 -26.34 5.29 -7.47
CA GLY A 217 -27.55 5.84 -8.07
C GLY A 217 -27.40 6.10 -9.56
N THR A 218 -28.34 6.86 -10.12
CA THR A 218 -28.34 7.22 -11.54
C THR A 218 -27.93 8.69 -11.70
N VAL A 219 -26.76 8.92 -12.30
CA VAL A 219 -26.13 10.23 -12.51
C VAL A 219 -25.90 10.50 -14.00
N GLU A 220 -25.63 11.75 -14.36
CA GLU A 220 -25.13 12.08 -15.71
C GLU A 220 -23.61 11.95 -15.80
N LEU A 221 -22.90 12.38 -14.76
CA LEU A 221 -21.45 12.28 -14.62
C LEU A 221 -21.13 11.44 -13.40
N PHE A 222 -20.34 10.38 -13.58
CA PHE A 222 -19.71 9.67 -12.47
C PHE A 222 -18.34 10.30 -12.21
N SER A 223 -17.96 10.50 -10.95
CA SER A 223 -16.66 11.06 -10.58
C SER A 223 -16.11 10.53 -9.26
N PHE A 224 -14.81 10.70 -9.08
CA PHE A 224 -14.11 10.52 -7.81
C PHE A 224 -12.89 11.46 -7.74
N GLN A 225 -12.44 11.76 -6.53
CA GLN A 225 -11.25 12.60 -6.31
C GLN A 225 -10.43 12.01 -5.17
N ASP A 226 -9.11 11.93 -5.30
CA ASP A 226 -8.19 11.78 -4.17
C ASP A 226 -7.75 13.17 -3.72
N ILE A 227 -8.18 13.56 -2.52
CA ILE A 227 -7.96 14.91 -2.01
C ILE A 227 -6.50 15.11 -1.58
N TYR A 228 -5.85 14.07 -1.06
CA TYR A 228 -4.49 14.17 -0.55
C TYR A 228 -3.47 14.19 -1.69
N TRP A 229 -3.60 13.28 -2.64
CA TRP A 229 -2.76 13.19 -3.84
C TRP A 229 -3.17 14.19 -4.93
N GLN A 230 -4.27 14.91 -4.73
CA GLN A 230 -4.78 15.99 -5.59
C GLN A 230 -4.96 15.52 -7.03
N GLN A 231 -5.84 14.53 -7.20
CA GLN A 231 -6.16 13.97 -8.50
C GLN A 231 -7.66 13.64 -8.56
N ALA A 232 -8.34 13.99 -9.65
CA ALA A 232 -9.74 13.68 -9.82
C ALA A 232 -10.08 13.25 -11.24
N TYR A 233 -11.15 12.48 -11.35
CA TYR A 233 -11.58 11.85 -12.59
C TYR A 233 -13.09 11.97 -12.75
N GLY A 234 -13.54 12.05 -14.01
CA GLY A 234 -14.96 12.07 -14.36
C GLY A 234 -15.25 11.22 -15.60
N VAL A 235 -16.38 10.51 -15.60
CA VAL A 235 -16.86 9.68 -16.72
C VAL A 235 -18.24 10.17 -17.13
N TYR A 236 -18.35 10.59 -18.39
CA TYR A 236 -19.60 11.03 -19.02
C TYR A 236 -19.86 10.25 -20.30
N ALA A 237 -21.13 9.94 -20.59
CA ALA A 237 -21.55 9.28 -21.82
C ALA A 237 -22.69 10.08 -22.49
N PRO A 238 -22.42 10.83 -23.58
CA PRO A 238 -23.44 11.61 -24.27
C PRO A 238 -24.63 10.75 -24.71
N GLY A 239 -25.84 11.15 -24.31
CA GLY A 239 -27.08 10.43 -24.65
C GLY A 239 -27.47 9.30 -23.69
N PHE A 240 -26.72 9.11 -22.60
CA PHE A 240 -26.98 8.07 -21.60
C PHE A 240 -27.06 8.68 -20.19
N ARG A 241 -27.77 7.97 -19.31
CA ARG A 241 -27.65 8.12 -17.86
C ARG A 241 -26.79 6.98 -17.34
N ILE A 242 -25.98 7.24 -16.32
CA ILE A 242 -25.06 6.27 -15.74
C ILE A 242 -25.63 5.80 -14.42
N ARG A 243 -26.03 4.54 -14.32
CA ARG A 243 -26.32 3.90 -13.05
C ARG A 243 -25.02 3.34 -12.48
N CYS A 244 -24.49 3.96 -11.43
CA CYS A 244 -23.26 3.57 -10.79
C CYS A 244 -23.51 2.76 -9.50
N THR A 245 -22.59 1.84 -9.22
CA THR A 245 -22.51 1.14 -7.93
C THR A 245 -21.04 0.99 -7.56
N SER A 246 -20.66 1.47 -6.38
CA SER A 246 -19.27 1.54 -5.95
C SER A 246 -19.03 0.81 -4.63
N ASN A 247 -17.86 0.19 -4.52
CA ASN A 247 -17.27 -0.17 -3.24
C ASN A 247 -15.94 0.59 -3.05
N ALA A 248 -15.20 0.28 -1.99
CA ALA A 248 -13.91 0.91 -1.69
C ALA A 248 -12.93 0.85 -2.88
N ARG A 249 -13.02 -0.17 -3.73
CA ARG A 249 -12.05 -0.46 -4.78
C ARG A 249 -12.60 -0.29 -6.20
N GLU A 250 -13.80 -0.77 -6.46
CA GLU A 250 -14.37 -0.85 -7.81
C GLU A 250 -15.67 -0.08 -7.92
N SER A 251 -15.91 0.48 -9.11
CA SER A 251 -17.13 1.16 -9.52
C SER A 251 -17.62 0.57 -10.83
N VAL A 252 -18.85 0.05 -10.83
CA VAL A 252 -19.53 -0.46 -12.03
C VAL A 252 -20.40 0.66 -12.59
N LEU A 253 -20.23 1.00 -13.87
CA LEU A 253 -20.96 2.06 -14.55
C LEU A 253 -21.86 1.45 -15.63
N VAL A 254 -23.17 1.44 -15.41
CA VAL A 254 -24.15 0.92 -16.40
C VAL A 254 -24.78 2.08 -17.16
N TYR A 255 -24.70 2.06 -18.49
CA TYR A 255 -25.19 3.12 -19.36
C TYR A 255 -26.61 2.83 -19.85
N GLU A 256 -27.56 3.63 -19.37
CA GLU A 256 -28.97 3.55 -19.72
C GLU A 256 -29.27 4.57 -20.82
N PRO A 257 -29.71 4.15 -22.02
CA PRO A 257 -30.07 5.07 -23.10
C PRO A 257 -31.14 6.07 -22.65
N ALA A 258 -31.03 7.32 -23.09
CA ALA A 258 -31.99 8.37 -22.71
C ALA A 258 -33.44 8.08 -23.16
N ASP A 259 -33.65 7.24 -24.18
CA ASP A 259 -34.96 6.78 -24.62
C ASP A 259 -35.52 5.60 -23.81
N GLY A 260 -34.72 5.04 -22.89
CA GLY A 260 -35.06 3.91 -22.02
C GLY A 260 -35.17 2.57 -22.74
N MET A 261 -34.84 2.51 -24.04
CA MET A 261 -35.00 1.28 -24.83
C MET A 261 -33.72 0.45 -24.78
N PRO A 262 -33.81 -0.88 -24.66
CA PRO A 262 -32.64 -1.74 -24.74
C PRO A 262 -32.02 -1.68 -26.14
N VAL A 263 -30.69 -1.73 -26.20
CA VAL A 263 -29.97 -1.80 -27.48
C VAL A 263 -29.98 -3.25 -27.96
N VAL A 264 -30.76 -3.52 -29.02
CA VAL A 264 -30.86 -4.84 -29.66
C VAL A 264 -30.20 -4.78 -31.02
N LEU A 265 -29.17 -5.60 -31.24
CA LEU A 265 -28.48 -5.76 -32.51
C LEU A 265 -28.95 -7.02 -33.24
N LYS A 266 -29.37 -6.88 -34.50
CA LYS A 266 -29.61 -8.03 -35.39
C LYS A 266 -28.29 -8.60 -35.91
N PRO A 267 -28.27 -9.83 -36.46
CA PRO A 267 -27.07 -10.40 -37.07
C PRO A 267 -26.41 -9.46 -38.08
N GLY A 268 -25.12 -9.17 -37.88
CA GLY A 268 -24.30 -8.27 -38.70
C GLY A 268 -24.45 -6.78 -38.38
N GLU A 269 -25.38 -6.37 -37.52
CA GLU A 269 -25.52 -4.97 -37.12
C GLU A 269 -24.40 -4.51 -36.17
N VAL A 270 -24.14 -3.20 -36.20
CA VAL A 270 -23.08 -2.54 -35.46
C VAL A 270 -23.68 -1.44 -34.58
N TYR A 271 -23.15 -1.29 -33.36
CA TYR A 271 -23.53 -0.22 -32.43
C TYR A 271 -22.27 0.39 -31.80
N SER A 272 -22.24 1.72 -31.67
CA SER A 272 -21.16 2.44 -31.01
C SER A 272 -21.67 3.24 -29.81
N MET A 273 -20.86 3.31 -28.76
CA MET A 273 -21.08 4.20 -27.61
C MET A 273 -19.77 4.88 -27.23
N THR A 274 -19.82 6.21 -27.05
CA THR A 274 -18.67 7.02 -26.67
C THR A 274 -18.77 7.49 -25.23
N ARG A 275 -17.64 7.47 -24.53
CA ARG A 275 -17.42 7.99 -23.18
C ARG A 275 -16.35 9.06 -23.24
N TRP A 276 -16.50 10.08 -22.42
CA TRP A 276 -15.49 11.11 -22.18
C TRP A 276 -14.94 10.91 -20.75
N LEU A 277 -13.63 10.72 -20.66
CA LEU A 277 -12.89 10.61 -19.41
C LEU A 277 -12.15 11.92 -19.15
N PHE A 278 -12.62 12.64 -18.14
CA PHE A 278 -12.02 13.88 -17.65
C PHE A 278 -11.01 13.57 -16.56
N VAL A 279 -9.95 14.37 -16.50
CA VAL A 279 -8.92 14.27 -15.49
C VAL A 279 -8.43 15.67 -15.11
N ALA A 280 -8.37 15.96 -13.81
CA ALA A 280 -7.88 17.23 -13.29
C ALA A 280 -7.22 17.04 -11.91
N GLN A 281 -6.64 18.10 -11.37
CA GLN A 281 -6.07 18.10 -10.01
C GLN A 281 -7.16 17.93 -8.93
N ASP A 282 -8.41 18.28 -9.22
CA ASP A 282 -9.55 18.10 -8.30
C ASP A 282 -10.88 18.08 -9.06
N LEU A 283 -11.96 17.74 -8.34
CA LEU A 283 -13.28 17.59 -8.94
C LEU A 283 -13.83 18.92 -9.50
N ALA A 284 -13.47 20.08 -8.93
CA ALA A 284 -13.88 21.37 -9.49
C ALA A 284 -13.30 21.57 -10.89
N GLY A 285 -12.05 21.15 -11.13
CA GLY A 285 -11.45 21.11 -12.46
C GLY A 285 -12.18 20.17 -13.42
N VAL A 286 -12.48 18.94 -12.98
CA VAL A 286 -13.25 17.96 -13.76
C VAL A 286 -14.62 18.52 -14.16
N LEU A 287 -15.34 19.14 -13.22
CA LEU A 287 -16.67 19.70 -13.47
C LEU A 287 -16.63 20.90 -14.41
N ALA A 288 -15.58 21.74 -14.34
CA ALA A 288 -15.39 22.84 -15.27
C ALA A 288 -15.16 22.34 -16.71
N ASP A 289 -14.29 21.36 -16.89
CA ASP A 289 -14.01 20.78 -18.21
C ASP A 289 -15.23 20.02 -18.76
N TYR A 290 -16.00 19.36 -17.88
CA TYR A 290 -17.28 18.74 -18.23
C TYR A 290 -18.33 19.77 -18.70
N ALA A 291 -18.46 20.90 -18.00
CA ALA A 291 -19.39 21.97 -18.36
C ALA A 291 -19.04 22.62 -19.70
N ASP A 292 -17.74 22.83 -19.96
CA ASP A 292 -17.22 23.33 -21.25
C ASP A 292 -17.52 22.34 -22.38
N ALA A 293 -17.24 21.05 -22.16
CA ALA A 293 -17.44 19.99 -23.16
C ALA A 293 -18.91 19.85 -23.59
N ARG A 294 -19.84 20.18 -22.69
CA ARG A 294 -21.29 20.14 -22.93
C ARG A 294 -21.88 21.45 -23.46
N GLU A 295 -21.07 22.48 -23.66
CA GLU A 295 -21.53 23.83 -24.05
C GLU A 295 -22.67 24.34 -23.15
N THR A 296 -22.59 24.03 -21.85
CA THR A 296 -23.65 24.45 -20.92
C THR A 296 -23.72 25.98 -20.85
N THR A 297 -24.92 26.52 -20.62
CA THR A 297 -25.10 27.98 -20.46
C THR A 297 -24.65 28.48 -19.08
N ALA A 298 -24.07 27.63 -18.25
CA ALA A 298 -23.58 28.01 -16.94
C ALA A 298 -22.34 28.90 -17.12
N GLU A 299 -22.42 30.14 -16.66
CA GLU A 299 -21.31 31.08 -16.72
C GLU A 299 -20.28 30.69 -15.65
N LEU A 300 -19.22 29.99 -16.05
CA LEU A 300 -18.09 29.70 -15.18
C LEU A 300 -17.19 30.95 -15.06
N VAL A 301 -16.78 31.27 -13.84
CA VAL A 301 -15.89 32.39 -13.55
C VAL A 301 -14.62 31.90 -12.88
N GLU A 302 -13.48 32.43 -13.34
CA GLU A 302 -12.18 32.15 -12.73
C GLU A 302 -12.10 32.77 -11.33
N THR A 303 -11.98 31.92 -10.33
CA THR A 303 -12.06 32.28 -8.91
C THR A 303 -10.74 31.90 -8.25
N GLU A 304 -10.02 32.89 -7.74
CA GLU A 304 -8.85 32.69 -6.89
C GLU A 304 -9.31 32.65 -5.43
N LEU A 305 -9.32 31.46 -4.84
CA LEU A 305 -9.63 31.25 -3.43
C LEU A 305 -8.34 31.38 -2.62
N ILE A 306 -8.34 32.25 -1.62
CA ILE A 306 -7.21 32.53 -0.75
C ILE A 306 -7.63 32.16 0.66
N VAL A 307 -7.03 31.14 1.26
CA VAL A 307 -7.26 30.83 2.68
C VAL A 307 -6.24 31.58 3.51
N GLN A 308 -6.72 32.36 4.47
CA GLN A 308 -5.83 33.09 5.36
C GLN A 308 -6.28 33.04 6.82
N ALA A 309 -5.30 33.23 7.70
CA ALA A 309 -5.50 33.37 9.12
C ALA A 309 -4.57 34.48 9.64
N ASP A 310 -5.13 35.43 10.41
CA ASP A 310 -4.40 36.61 10.89
C ASP A 310 -3.67 37.37 9.76
N GLY A 311 -4.30 37.45 8.59
CA GLY A 311 -3.75 38.12 7.40
C GLY A 311 -2.57 37.40 6.74
N ARG A 312 -2.30 36.14 7.10
CA ARG A 312 -1.25 35.31 6.49
C ARG A 312 -1.87 34.14 5.71
N PRO A 313 -1.30 33.77 4.55
CA PRO A 313 -1.80 32.65 3.77
C PRO A 313 -1.63 31.31 4.51
N VAL A 314 -2.58 30.40 4.29
CA VAL A 314 -2.60 29.05 4.89
C VAL A 314 -2.45 28.00 3.79
N HIS A 315 -1.30 27.33 3.78
CA HIS A 315 -0.98 26.23 2.85
C HIS A 315 -1.68 24.92 3.26
N GLY A 316 -2.06 24.11 2.26
CA GLY A 316 -2.62 22.78 2.47
C GLY A 316 -4.04 22.77 3.05
N ALA A 317 -4.72 23.91 3.04
CA ALA A 317 -6.11 24.01 3.45
C ALA A 317 -7.01 23.37 2.39
N ARG A 318 -7.89 22.47 2.85
CA ARG A 318 -8.85 21.77 2.01
C ARG A 318 -10.15 22.57 1.99
N ILE A 319 -10.65 22.94 0.81
CA ILE A 319 -11.84 23.76 0.65
C ILE A 319 -12.91 22.91 -0.05
N ALA A 320 -13.88 22.41 0.72
CA ALA A 320 -15.05 21.74 0.17
C ALA A 320 -16.03 22.80 -0.36
N LEU A 321 -16.38 22.71 -1.64
CA LEU A 321 -17.17 23.69 -2.37
C LEU A 321 -18.57 23.16 -2.71
N SER A 322 -19.58 24.01 -2.58
CA SER A 322 -20.92 23.77 -3.10
C SER A 322 -21.50 25.02 -3.74
N CYS A 323 -22.09 24.93 -4.93
CA CYS A 323 -22.72 26.05 -5.62
C CYS A 323 -24.19 25.71 -5.89
N GLY A 324 -25.11 26.50 -5.33
CA GLY A 324 -26.51 26.06 -5.21
C GLY A 324 -26.61 24.78 -4.35
N ASP A 325 -27.29 23.76 -4.87
CA ASP A 325 -27.44 22.45 -4.21
C ASP A 325 -26.40 21.41 -4.67
N GLU A 326 -25.47 21.79 -5.57
CA GLU A 326 -24.48 20.89 -6.16
C GLU A 326 -23.12 20.99 -5.46
N SER A 327 -22.51 19.85 -5.15
CA SER A 327 -21.11 19.80 -4.69
C SER A 327 -20.16 19.98 -5.86
N TRP A 328 -19.13 20.79 -5.65
CA TRP A 328 -18.01 21.02 -6.56
C TRP A 328 -16.72 20.35 -6.08
N GLY A 329 -16.83 19.41 -5.13
CA GLY A 329 -15.72 18.67 -4.56
C GLY A 329 -14.83 19.49 -3.63
N THR A 330 -13.59 19.05 -3.50
CA THR A 330 -12.62 19.63 -2.56
C THR A 330 -11.35 20.03 -3.29
N VAL A 331 -10.93 21.27 -3.09
CA VAL A 331 -9.70 21.82 -3.66
C VAL A 331 -8.69 22.08 -2.54
N VAL A 332 -7.40 22.08 -2.84
CA VAL A 332 -6.34 22.26 -1.83
C VAL A 332 -5.50 23.49 -2.15
N THR A 333 -5.21 24.32 -1.15
CA THR A 333 -4.34 25.49 -1.33
C THR A 333 -2.88 25.13 -1.48
N ASP A 334 -2.19 25.84 -2.39
CA ASP A 334 -0.75 25.73 -2.62
C ASP A 334 0.08 26.41 -1.51
N GLU A 335 1.41 26.44 -1.67
CA GLU A 335 2.35 27.02 -0.70
C GLU A 335 2.09 28.51 -0.42
N THR A 336 1.38 29.20 -1.32
CA THR A 336 0.98 30.60 -1.16
C THR A 336 -0.39 30.77 -0.51
N GLY A 337 -1.01 29.66 -0.09
CA GLY A 337 -2.35 29.62 0.50
C GLY A 337 -3.46 29.89 -0.50
N THR A 338 -3.20 29.67 -1.79
CA THR A 338 -4.16 29.97 -2.86
C THR A 338 -4.49 28.75 -3.71
N VAL A 339 -5.67 28.80 -4.35
CA VAL A 339 -6.05 27.87 -5.41
C VAL A 339 -6.96 28.57 -6.41
N VAL A 340 -6.71 28.39 -7.70
CA VAL A 340 -7.50 29.03 -8.77
C VAL A 340 -8.36 28.00 -9.47
N ARG A 341 -9.68 28.21 -9.50
CA ARG A 341 -10.62 27.31 -10.17
C ARG A 341 -11.71 28.06 -10.92
N ARG A 342 -12.27 27.42 -11.94
CA ARG A 342 -13.43 27.91 -12.68
C ARG A 342 -14.68 27.35 -12.02
N LEU A 343 -15.48 28.22 -11.42
CA LEU A 343 -16.66 27.86 -10.63
C LEU A 343 -17.92 28.52 -11.20
N PRO A 344 -19.13 27.99 -10.96
CA PRO A 344 -20.37 28.63 -11.39
C PRO A 344 -20.51 30.04 -10.81
N SER A 345 -20.96 30.99 -11.64
CA SER A 345 -21.43 32.28 -11.14
C SER A 345 -22.66 32.09 -10.24
N GLY A 346 -22.83 32.98 -9.28
CA GLY A 346 -23.91 32.95 -8.29
C GLY A 346 -23.40 32.72 -6.86
N ASN A 347 -24.26 32.11 -6.04
CA ASN A 347 -23.96 31.87 -4.64
C ASN A 347 -23.36 30.47 -4.47
N CYS A 348 -22.15 30.43 -3.92
CA CYS A 348 -21.48 29.23 -3.48
C CYS A 348 -21.20 29.28 -1.98
N GLU A 349 -20.88 28.14 -1.41
CA GLU A 349 -20.46 27.97 -0.03
C GLU A 349 -19.13 27.20 -0.02
N ALA A 350 -18.27 27.55 0.92
CA ALA A 350 -16.97 26.94 1.14
C ALA A 350 -16.84 26.52 2.60
N THR A 351 -16.51 25.25 2.82
CA THR A 351 -16.14 24.73 4.14
C THR A 351 -14.66 24.39 4.10
N VAL A 352 -13.87 25.04 4.95
CA VAL A 352 -12.42 24.80 5.02
C VAL A 352 -12.13 23.75 6.07
N THR A 353 -11.26 22.79 5.75
CA THR A 353 -10.67 21.84 6.70
C THR A 353 -9.16 21.95 6.67
N LEU A 354 -8.53 21.99 7.84
CA LEU A 354 -7.07 22.07 7.99
C LEU A 354 -6.62 21.17 9.14
N ALA A 355 -5.65 20.29 8.88
CA ALA A 355 -5.10 19.35 9.87
C ALA A 355 -6.20 18.59 10.68
N GLY A 356 -7.29 18.19 10.00
CA GLY A 356 -8.41 17.47 10.61
C GLY A 356 -9.49 18.34 11.27
N GLN A 357 -9.31 19.66 11.33
CA GLN A 357 -10.28 20.59 11.91
C GLN A 357 -11.13 21.23 10.82
N GLU A 358 -12.44 21.10 10.93
CA GLU A 358 -13.41 21.78 10.07
C GLU A 358 -13.75 23.16 10.64
N TYR A 359 -13.81 24.16 9.76
CA TYR A 359 -14.18 25.54 10.09
C TYR A 359 -15.57 25.89 9.62
N ALA A 360 -16.14 26.94 10.22
CA ALA A 360 -17.46 27.43 9.88
C ALA A 360 -17.57 27.71 8.37
N LYS A 361 -18.66 27.22 7.78
CA LYS A 361 -19.02 27.43 6.38
C LYS A 361 -19.08 28.93 6.05
N GLN A 362 -18.46 29.30 4.93
CA GLN A 362 -18.37 30.67 4.44
C GLN A 362 -19.14 30.81 3.11
N LYS A 363 -19.78 31.96 2.91
CA LYS A 363 -20.54 32.25 1.68
C LYS A 363 -19.67 32.98 0.66
N LEU A 364 -19.79 32.59 -0.59
CA LEU A 364 -19.11 33.16 -1.75
C LEU A 364 -20.16 33.65 -2.75
N THR A 365 -20.03 34.89 -3.22
CA THR A 365 -20.84 35.41 -4.33
C THR A 365 -19.93 35.68 -5.52
N LEU A 366 -20.06 34.86 -6.56
CA LEU A 366 -19.19 34.84 -7.72
C LEU A 366 -19.91 35.50 -8.90
N SER A 367 -19.45 36.66 -9.37
CA SER A 367 -20.09 37.39 -10.48
C SER A 367 -19.19 37.60 -11.69
N ASN A 368 -17.89 37.57 -11.50
CA ASN A 368 -16.86 37.80 -12.50
C ASN A 368 -15.55 37.21 -11.98
N ALA A 369 -14.52 37.13 -12.84
CA ALA A 369 -13.21 36.70 -12.40
C ALA A 369 -12.70 37.58 -11.24
N GLY A 370 -12.21 36.95 -10.17
CA GLY A 370 -11.91 37.66 -8.94
C GLY A 370 -11.26 36.83 -7.84
N LYS A 371 -10.80 37.55 -6.81
CA LYS A 371 -10.17 36.99 -5.61
C LYS A 371 -11.17 36.92 -4.48
N HIS A 372 -11.21 35.80 -3.77
CA HIS A 372 -12.08 35.58 -2.63
C HIS A 372 -11.26 35.05 -1.45
N VAL A 373 -11.33 35.77 -0.34
CA VAL A 373 -10.62 35.43 0.87
C VAL A 373 -11.53 34.61 1.78
N LEU A 374 -11.04 33.44 2.20
CA LEU A 374 -11.64 32.58 3.21
C LEU A 374 -10.86 32.77 4.51
N GLU A 375 -11.48 33.43 5.48
CA GLU A 375 -10.86 33.75 6.76
C GLU A 375 -11.04 32.59 7.74
N LEU A 376 -9.97 32.19 8.44
CA LEU A 376 -10.02 31.23 9.53
C LEU A 376 -9.81 31.95 10.88
N PRO A 377 -10.84 32.60 11.44
CA PRO A 377 -10.68 33.52 12.58
C PRO A 377 -10.27 32.82 13.88
N THR A 378 -10.36 31.49 13.94
CA THR A 378 -9.98 30.67 15.10
C THR A 378 -8.72 29.86 14.87
N TRP A 379 -8.13 29.91 13.67
CA TRP A 379 -6.83 29.30 13.40
C TRP A 379 -5.73 30.26 13.83
N HIS A 380 -5.14 30.01 14.98
CA HIS A 380 -4.04 30.80 15.51
C HIS A 380 -2.80 29.91 15.64
N PRO A 381 -2.10 29.62 14.53
CA PRO A 381 -1.05 28.62 14.53
C PRO A 381 0.25 29.12 15.15
N GLY A 382 1.01 28.19 15.71
CA GLY A 382 2.46 28.34 15.86
C GLY A 382 3.20 27.35 14.96
N ILE A 383 4.52 27.40 14.98
CA ILE A 383 5.39 26.46 14.26
C ILE A 383 6.02 25.52 15.28
N ALA A 384 5.83 24.21 15.11
CA ALA A 384 6.63 23.20 15.79
C ALA A 384 7.90 22.96 14.96
N SER A 385 9.07 23.15 15.55
CA SER A 385 10.37 22.84 14.93
C SER A 385 11.10 21.83 15.81
N ILE A 386 11.11 20.57 15.38
CA ILE A 386 11.65 19.45 16.16
C ILE A 386 12.90 18.93 15.48
N THR A 387 13.97 18.76 16.25
CA THR A 387 15.20 18.07 15.83
C THR A 387 15.45 16.89 16.76
N VAL A 388 15.68 15.72 16.17
CA VAL A 388 15.95 14.45 16.83
C VAL A 388 17.35 14.00 16.45
N THR A 389 18.15 13.66 17.45
CA THR A 389 19.49 13.09 17.27
C THR A 389 19.66 11.83 18.10
N ASP A 390 20.67 11.03 17.79
CA ASP A 390 21.14 9.97 18.68
C ASP A 390 21.80 10.54 19.96
N GLY A 391 22.36 9.64 20.79
CA GLY A 391 23.12 10.00 21.99
C GLY A 391 24.39 10.81 21.71
N GLU A 392 25.00 10.64 20.53
CA GLU A 392 26.24 11.30 20.10
C GLU A 392 25.98 12.66 19.44
N GLY A 393 24.74 12.95 19.07
CA GLY A 393 24.32 14.18 18.41
C GLY A 393 24.20 14.09 16.89
N HIS A 394 24.30 12.91 16.29
CA HIS A 394 24.03 12.71 14.86
C HIS A 394 22.52 12.67 14.61
N ALA A 395 22.09 13.23 13.49
CA ALA A 395 20.67 13.25 13.13
C ALA A 395 20.23 11.85 12.68
N ILE A 396 19.13 11.35 13.25
CA ILE A 396 18.62 9.98 13.02
C ILE A 396 17.20 10.00 12.47
N PRO A 397 16.76 8.97 11.72
CA PRO A 397 15.36 8.79 11.41
C PRO A 397 14.52 8.72 12.68
N ALA A 398 13.29 9.24 12.66
CA ALA A 398 12.45 9.26 13.85
C ALA A 398 10.96 9.28 13.51
N LYS A 399 10.17 8.63 14.38
CA LYS A 399 8.72 8.75 14.45
C LYS A 399 8.34 9.72 15.57
N ILE A 400 7.56 10.74 15.22
CA ILE A 400 7.10 11.78 16.14
C ILE A 400 5.57 11.77 16.12
N GLU A 401 4.96 11.43 17.24
CA GLU A 401 3.52 11.50 17.41
C GLU A 401 3.12 12.77 18.15
N PHE A 402 2.08 13.45 17.65
CA PHE A 402 1.46 14.59 18.32
C PHE A 402 0.07 14.19 18.81
N ARG A 403 -0.21 14.35 20.10
CA ARG A 403 -1.54 14.18 20.66
C ARG A 403 -2.00 15.47 21.31
N GLY A 404 -3.15 15.96 20.86
CA GLY A 404 -3.84 17.04 21.52
C GLY A 404 -4.55 16.57 22.80
N ASN A 405 -5.38 17.43 23.36
CA ASN A 405 -6.23 17.18 24.53
C ASN A 405 -7.64 17.78 24.30
N ASP A 406 -8.49 17.79 25.33
CA ASP A 406 -9.87 18.31 25.24
C ASP A 406 -9.98 19.77 24.74
N LYS A 407 -8.90 20.56 24.83
CA LYS A 407 -8.87 21.97 24.40
C LYS A 407 -8.06 22.19 23.12
N THR A 408 -7.13 21.30 22.83
CA THR A 408 -6.22 21.38 21.70
C THR A 408 -6.44 20.15 20.83
N PRO A 409 -7.02 20.27 19.63
CA PRO A 409 -7.30 19.11 18.78
C PRO A 409 -6.01 18.40 18.35
N THR A 410 -6.06 17.07 18.32
CA THR A 410 -5.01 16.25 17.70
C THR A 410 -4.98 16.51 16.19
N PRO A 411 -3.81 16.77 15.59
CA PRO A 411 -3.72 17.01 14.15
C PRO A 411 -4.02 15.74 13.35
N ALA A 412 -4.70 15.89 12.22
CA ALA A 412 -4.81 14.85 11.20
C ALA A 412 -4.37 15.42 9.84
N TRP A 413 -3.06 15.35 9.58
CA TRP A 413 -2.42 15.98 8.42
C TRP A 413 -2.64 15.23 7.11
N ALA A 414 -2.75 13.89 7.18
CA ALA A 414 -2.71 13.01 6.00
C ALA A 414 -3.46 11.69 6.25
N PRO A 415 -3.87 10.98 5.18
CA PRO A 415 -4.41 9.61 5.29
C PRO A 415 -3.35 8.61 5.77
N GLU A 416 -3.76 7.36 6.05
CA GLU A 416 -2.85 6.28 6.46
C GLU A 416 -1.88 5.85 5.34
N THR A 417 -2.15 6.28 4.10
CA THR A 417 -1.36 6.00 2.90
C THR A 417 -0.29 7.04 2.60
N GLY A 418 -0.22 8.12 3.40
CA GLY A 418 0.72 9.23 3.22
C GLY A 418 2.19 8.87 3.47
N GLU A 419 3.07 9.86 3.36
CA GLU A 419 4.52 9.66 3.47
C GLU A 419 5.09 10.21 4.78
N ASN A 420 5.61 11.44 4.76
CA ASN A 420 6.22 12.08 5.93
C ASN A 420 5.20 12.40 7.02
N PHE A 421 4.00 12.82 6.66
CA PHE A 421 2.90 12.99 7.60
C PHE A 421 1.88 11.90 7.39
N VAL A 422 1.41 11.29 8.47
CA VAL A 422 0.41 10.21 8.46
C VAL A 422 -0.48 10.39 9.69
N LYS A 423 -1.75 10.77 9.50
CA LYS A 423 -2.64 11.16 10.60
C LYS A 423 -1.97 12.20 11.51
N ASN A 424 -1.66 11.85 12.75
CA ASN A 424 -1.01 12.68 13.76
C ASN A 424 0.49 12.40 13.93
N LEU A 425 1.08 11.62 13.01
CA LEU A 425 2.49 11.26 12.99
C LEU A 425 3.27 12.11 11.99
N ALA A 426 4.52 12.37 12.34
CA ALA A 426 5.57 12.82 11.44
C ALA A 426 6.71 11.79 11.43
N TYR A 427 7.00 11.23 10.25
CA TYR A 427 8.15 10.40 9.95
C TYR A 427 9.24 11.23 9.29
N THR A 428 10.44 11.16 9.85
CA THR A 428 11.60 11.92 9.38
C THR A 428 12.74 10.98 9.03
N ALA A 429 13.41 11.21 7.90
CA ALA A 429 14.62 10.48 7.53
C ALA A 429 15.89 11.05 8.19
N ASN A 430 15.85 12.33 8.56
CA ASN A 430 17.00 13.11 9.03
C ASN A 430 16.76 13.76 10.40
N GLY A 431 15.78 13.27 11.15
CA GLY A 431 15.45 13.75 12.48
C GLY A 431 14.85 15.14 12.53
N LYS A 432 14.50 15.78 11.40
CA LYS A 432 13.98 17.15 11.38
C LYS A 432 12.55 17.19 10.86
N VAL A 433 11.69 17.85 11.60
CA VAL A 433 10.35 18.24 11.15
C VAL A 433 10.08 19.68 11.51
N GLN A 434 9.49 20.42 10.57
CA GLN A 434 8.94 21.73 10.80
C GLN A 434 7.52 21.75 10.26
N THR A 435 6.54 22.03 11.12
CA THR A 435 5.13 22.07 10.70
C THR A 435 4.39 23.20 11.40
N GLU A 436 3.44 23.78 10.68
CA GLU A 436 2.43 24.64 11.28
C GLU A 436 1.38 23.78 11.99
N ILE A 437 0.95 24.21 13.18
CA ILE A 437 -0.04 23.50 14.00
C ILE A 437 -0.80 24.49 14.90
N ALA A 438 -2.03 24.17 15.31
CA ALA A 438 -2.82 25.02 16.20
C ALA A 438 -2.05 25.34 17.49
N ALA A 439 -2.15 26.59 17.97
CA ALA A 439 -1.67 26.92 19.30
C ALA A 439 -2.41 26.09 20.37
N GLY A 440 -1.66 25.61 21.35
CA GLY A 440 -2.17 24.67 22.32
C GLY A 440 -1.07 23.84 22.97
N GLU A 441 -1.51 22.89 23.81
CA GLU A 441 -0.63 21.93 24.46
C GLU A 441 -0.78 20.57 23.80
N TYR A 442 0.35 19.96 23.44
CA TYR A 442 0.41 18.63 22.86
C TYR A 442 1.29 17.73 23.74
N ASP A 443 0.84 16.50 23.94
CA ASP A 443 1.72 15.40 24.35
C ASP A 443 2.43 14.89 23.09
N VAL A 444 3.76 14.92 23.11
CA VAL A 444 4.62 14.52 21.99
C VAL A 444 5.42 13.30 22.40
N THR A 445 5.31 12.24 21.59
CA THR A 445 6.10 11.01 21.74
C THR A 445 7.09 10.92 20.59
N VAL A 446 8.38 10.77 20.89
CA VAL A 446 9.45 10.66 19.88
C VAL A 446 10.18 9.33 20.08
N SER A 447 10.35 8.56 19.00
CA SER A 447 10.93 7.21 19.06
C SER A 447 11.76 6.86 17.81
N HIS A 448 12.68 5.90 17.99
CA HIS A 448 13.50 5.28 16.95
C HIS A 448 13.70 3.78 17.24
N GLY A 449 12.60 3.02 17.29
CA GLY A 449 12.63 1.58 17.59
C GLY A 449 13.02 1.20 19.04
N PRO A 450 12.99 -0.10 19.37
CA PRO A 450 13.18 -0.62 20.73
C PRO A 450 14.64 -0.69 21.18
N GLU A 451 15.60 -0.39 20.31
CA GLU A 451 16.99 -0.27 20.76
C GLU A 451 17.29 1.07 21.45
N TYR A 452 16.38 2.03 21.25
CA TYR A 452 16.48 3.40 21.72
C TYR A 452 15.43 3.66 22.79
N ASN A 453 15.75 4.55 23.72
CA ASN A 453 14.71 5.14 24.57
C ASN A 453 13.73 5.95 23.71
N ALA A 454 12.49 6.06 24.19
CA ALA A 454 11.51 7.00 23.69
C ALA A 454 11.47 8.24 24.60
N GLU A 455 11.19 9.39 24.00
CA GLU A 455 10.94 10.64 24.72
C GLU A 455 9.43 10.89 24.79
N PHE A 456 8.95 11.21 25.98
CA PHE A 456 7.56 11.60 26.23
C PHE A 456 7.57 12.99 26.84
N THR A 457 7.12 13.99 26.09
CA THR A 457 7.27 15.38 26.50
C THR A 457 6.06 16.23 26.12
N LYS A 458 5.93 17.38 26.77
CA LYS A 458 4.89 18.35 26.45
C LYS A 458 5.45 19.44 25.55
N LEU A 459 4.71 19.75 24.49
CA LEU A 459 5.03 20.84 23.59
C LEU A 459 3.92 21.89 23.65
N ILE A 460 4.27 23.10 24.08
CA ILE A 460 3.35 24.24 24.11
C ILE A 460 3.61 25.09 22.87
N ILE A 461 2.62 25.13 21.98
CA ILE A 461 2.64 25.92 20.76
C ILE A 461 1.98 27.26 21.05
N HIS A 462 2.74 28.33 20.85
CA HIS A 462 2.24 29.70 20.98
C HIS A 462 1.93 30.28 19.61
N HIS A 463 0.79 30.96 19.50
CA HIS A 463 0.38 31.64 18.29
C HIS A 463 1.50 32.58 17.76
N GLY A 464 1.81 32.46 16.47
CA GLY A 464 2.74 33.31 15.75
C GLY A 464 4.22 33.09 16.09
N LYS A 465 4.53 32.11 16.94
CA LYS A 465 5.90 31.79 17.37
C LYS A 465 6.34 30.44 16.84
N THR A 466 7.65 30.29 16.68
CA THR A 466 8.28 28.97 16.54
C THR A 466 8.64 28.43 17.91
N THR A 467 8.16 27.25 18.24
CA THR A 467 8.59 26.48 19.40
C THR A 467 9.62 25.44 18.94
N GLU A 468 10.86 25.59 19.38
CA GLU A 468 11.93 24.62 19.12
C GLU A 468 11.92 23.51 20.18
N LEU A 469 12.03 22.26 19.74
CA LEU A 469 12.24 21.09 20.59
C LEU A 469 13.43 20.29 20.05
N LYS A 470 14.42 20.04 20.91
CA LYS A 470 15.61 19.25 20.56
C LYS A 470 15.63 18.01 21.44
N ILE A 471 15.46 16.85 20.83
CA ILE A 471 15.40 15.56 21.50
C ILE A 471 16.65 14.76 21.17
N LYS A 472 17.19 14.08 22.19
CA LYS A 472 18.23 13.08 22.03
C LYS A 472 17.65 11.72 22.40
N LEU A 473 17.75 10.75 21.50
CA LEU A 473 17.39 9.37 21.76
C LEU A 473 18.66 8.54 21.90
N PRO A 474 19.08 8.18 23.13
CA PRO A 474 20.22 7.27 23.28
C PRO A 474 19.83 5.85 22.85
N ARG A 475 20.70 5.19 22.07
CA ARG A 475 20.69 3.73 21.90
C ARG A 475 21.14 3.14 23.22
N VAL A 476 20.25 2.44 23.91
CA VAL A 476 20.51 1.88 25.25
C VAL A 476 20.61 0.37 25.23
N VAL A 477 19.93 -0.28 24.29
CA VAL A 477 20.05 -1.72 24.07
C VAL A 477 21.23 -1.96 23.15
N GLU A 478 22.14 -2.81 23.59
CA GLU A 478 23.29 -3.22 22.79
C GLU A 478 22.98 -4.55 22.09
N THR A 479 23.08 -4.58 20.76
CA THR A 479 22.78 -5.74 19.91
C THR A 479 23.97 -6.17 19.03
N PRO A 480 25.20 -6.26 19.58
CA PRO A 480 26.39 -6.50 18.77
C PRO A 480 26.33 -7.85 18.04
N GLY A 481 26.62 -7.82 16.74
CA GLY A 481 26.53 -8.97 15.85
C GLY A 481 25.11 -9.35 15.47
N TRP A 482 24.12 -8.47 15.66
CA TRP A 482 22.72 -8.71 15.33
C TRP A 482 22.11 -7.52 14.59
N VAL A 483 21.42 -7.82 13.48
CA VAL A 483 20.72 -6.85 12.65
C VAL A 483 19.21 -6.95 12.88
N SER A 484 18.58 -5.82 13.23
CA SER A 484 17.13 -5.66 13.33
C SER A 484 16.49 -5.70 11.93
N ALA A 485 15.55 -6.62 11.71
CA ALA A 485 14.92 -6.83 10.40
C ALA A 485 13.41 -7.04 10.47
N ASP A 486 12.74 -6.71 9.36
CA ASP A 486 11.33 -7.01 9.08
C ASP A 486 11.24 -7.55 7.65
N PHE A 487 10.90 -8.83 7.50
CA PHE A 487 10.90 -9.50 6.19
C PHE A 487 9.60 -9.36 5.41
N HIS A 488 8.53 -8.79 5.99
CA HIS A 488 7.20 -8.85 5.40
C HIS A 488 6.48 -7.51 5.50
N SER A 489 6.44 -6.78 4.39
CA SER A 489 5.71 -5.51 4.31
C SER A 489 5.31 -5.16 2.89
N HIS A 490 4.19 -4.45 2.77
CA HIS A 490 3.57 -4.12 1.48
C HIS A 490 3.39 -2.62 1.30
N SER A 491 3.30 -2.22 0.03
CA SER A 491 2.88 -0.90 -0.38
C SER A 491 2.04 -0.97 -1.67
N SER A 492 1.70 0.17 -2.25
CA SER A 492 0.85 0.29 -3.44
C SER A 492 1.20 -0.69 -4.59
N PRO A 493 2.48 -0.98 -4.92
CA PRO A 493 2.81 -1.94 -5.98
C PRO A 493 2.28 -3.37 -5.76
N SER A 494 1.94 -3.75 -4.53
CA SER A 494 1.27 -5.03 -4.22
C SER A 494 -0.16 -5.09 -4.79
N GLY A 495 -0.86 -3.95 -4.85
CA GLY A 495 -2.21 -3.83 -5.40
C GLY A 495 -3.36 -4.22 -4.46
N ASP A 496 -3.09 -4.62 -3.23
CA ASP A 496 -4.08 -4.93 -2.21
C ASP A 496 -4.20 -3.83 -1.13
N ASN A 497 -3.24 -2.91 -1.14
CA ASN A 497 -3.21 -1.67 -0.40
C ASN A 497 -2.71 -0.57 -1.33
N THR A 498 -2.61 0.63 -0.78
CA THR A 498 -2.34 1.87 -1.51
C THR A 498 -1.40 2.78 -0.75
N SER A 499 -0.64 2.21 0.18
CA SER A 499 0.36 2.96 0.91
C SER A 499 1.49 3.41 -0.01
N SER A 500 1.96 4.66 0.11
CA SER A 500 3.16 5.07 -0.65
C SER A 500 4.36 4.23 -0.23
N GLN A 501 5.07 3.67 -1.21
CA GLN A 501 6.30 2.90 -0.98
C GLN A 501 7.41 3.76 -0.35
N ARG A 502 7.46 5.05 -0.68
CA ARG A 502 8.35 6.00 -0.02
C ARG A 502 8.00 6.16 1.46
N GLY A 503 6.71 6.24 1.79
CA GLY A 503 6.23 6.26 3.18
C GLY A 503 6.54 4.97 3.94
N ARG A 504 6.49 3.81 3.26
CA ARG A 504 6.92 2.51 3.81
C ARG A 504 8.38 2.53 4.26
N VAL A 505 9.27 2.97 3.38
CA VAL A 505 10.72 3.08 3.66
C VAL A 505 11.00 4.03 4.83
N LEU A 506 10.29 5.16 4.88
CA LEU A 506 10.35 6.09 6.02
C LEU A 506 9.92 5.42 7.34
N ASN A 507 8.83 4.64 7.33
CA ASN A 507 8.34 3.98 8.53
C ASN A 507 9.32 2.90 9.02
N LEU A 508 9.88 2.08 8.12
CA LEU A 508 10.90 1.07 8.45
C LEU A 508 12.13 1.73 9.11
N ALA A 509 12.69 2.77 8.50
CA ALA A 509 13.86 3.47 9.04
C ALA A 509 13.54 4.17 10.37
N ALA A 510 12.39 4.83 10.48
CA ALA A 510 11.96 5.49 11.72
C ALA A 510 11.77 4.50 12.89
N GLU A 511 11.51 3.23 12.62
CA GLU A 511 11.37 2.16 13.61
C GLU A 511 12.67 1.40 13.88
N HIS A 512 13.80 1.88 13.37
CA HIS A 512 15.11 1.23 13.47
C HIS A 512 15.08 -0.22 12.96
N ILE A 513 14.51 -0.41 11.77
CA ILE A 513 14.74 -1.61 10.96
C ILE A 513 15.99 -1.35 10.12
N GLU A 514 16.99 -2.21 10.27
CA GLU A 514 18.30 -2.09 9.63
C GLU A 514 18.36 -2.90 8.33
N PHE A 515 17.53 -3.93 8.19
CA PHE A 515 17.38 -4.69 6.95
C PHE A 515 15.91 -5.03 6.64
N ALA A 516 15.46 -4.72 5.43
CA ALA A 516 14.13 -5.13 4.94
C ALA A 516 14.17 -5.49 3.45
N PRO A 517 13.81 -6.74 3.06
CA PRO A 517 13.52 -7.06 1.67
C PRO A 517 12.22 -6.37 1.22
N CYS A 518 12.13 -6.00 -0.06
CA CYS A 518 10.89 -5.49 -0.63
C CYS A 518 10.00 -6.66 -1.08
N THR A 519 8.90 -6.92 -0.36
CA THR A 519 8.09 -8.14 -0.51
C THR A 519 6.69 -7.87 -1.06
N GLU A 520 6.61 -7.07 -2.14
CA GLU A 520 5.33 -6.77 -2.78
C GLU A 520 4.65 -8.03 -3.36
N HIS A 521 3.32 -8.05 -3.38
CA HIS A 521 2.55 -9.19 -3.87
C HIS A 521 2.77 -9.45 -5.36
N ASN A 522 3.12 -10.70 -5.67
CA ASN A 522 3.22 -11.26 -7.02
C ASN A 522 4.09 -10.44 -7.98
N ARG A 523 5.00 -9.60 -7.47
CA ARG A 523 5.89 -8.74 -8.24
C ARG A 523 7.24 -8.67 -7.56
N ILE A 524 8.33 -8.87 -8.31
CA ILE A 524 9.66 -8.57 -7.78
C ILE A 524 9.83 -7.05 -7.75
N SER A 525 10.19 -6.51 -6.60
CA SER A 525 10.30 -5.06 -6.37
C SER A 525 11.53 -4.73 -5.50
N THR A 526 11.81 -3.45 -5.29
CA THR A 526 12.98 -2.97 -4.53
C THR A 526 12.72 -1.62 -3.85
N TYR A 527 13.40 -1.37 -2.72
CA TYR A 527 13.38 -0.08 -2.01
C TYR A 527 14.59 0.83 -2.32
N VAL A 528 15.53 0.38 -3.17
CA VAL A 528 16.83 1.06 -3.39
C VAL A 528 16.68 2.53 -3.74
N ASP A 529 15.81 2.88 -4.69
CA ASP A 529 15.65 4.26 -5.16
C ASP A 529 15.12 5.17 -4.04
N HIS A 530 14.12 4.70 -3.29
CA HIS A 530 13.58 5.45 -2.15
C HIS A 530 14.59 5.63 -1.02
N ILE A 531 15.37 4.60 -0.69
CA ILE A 531 16.43 4.68 0.32
C ILE A 531 17.46 5.73 -0.11
N GLN A 532 17.85 5.74 -1.39
CA GLN A 532 18.81 6.70 -1.92
C GLN A 532 18.29 8.14 -1.90
N GLU A 533 17.06 8.36 -2.35
CA GLU A 533 16.42 9.68 -2.36
C GLU A 533 16.22 10.27 -0.96
N LEU A 534 15.98 9.40 0.04
CA LEU A 534 15.80 9.79 1.43
C LEU A 534 17.13 9.92 2.19
N GLY A 535 18.25 9.45 1.61
CA GLY A 535 19.56 9.43 2.27
C GLY A 535 19.64 8.41 3.42
N LEU A 536 18.92 7.30 3.32
CA LEU A 536 18.75 6.30 4.38
C LEU A 536 19.73 5.13 4.29
N GLN A 537 20.68 5.13 3.34
CA GLN A 537 21.69 4.06 3.21
C GLN A 537 22.45 3.77 4.52
N PRO A 538 22.77 4.76 5.38
CA PRO A 538 23.41 4.48 6.68
C PRO A 538 22.53 3.78 7.72
N TYR A 539 21.21 3.68 7.46
CA TYR A 539 20.21 3.23 8.44
C TYR A 539 19.42 2.00 7.99
N LEU A 540 19.32 1.74 6.69
CA LEU A 540 18.49 0.67 6.15
C LEU A 540 19.14 0.06 4.91
N ALA A 541 19.46 -1.23 5.00
CA ALA A 541 19.78 -2.09 3.87
C ALA A 541 18.53 -2.77 3.32
N THR A 542 18.56 -3.12 2.04
CA THR A 542 17.46 -3.80 1.37
C THR A 542 17.96 -4.77 0.32
N VAL A 543 17.06 -5.63 -0.13
CA VAL A 543 17.27 -6.51 -1.28
C VAL A 543 15.95 -6.68 -2.03
N SER A 544 16.02 -6.94 -3.33
CA SER A 544 14.85 -7.25 -4.12
C SER A 544 14.26 -8.61 -3.72
N GLY A 545 12.94 -8.64 -3.62
CA GLY A 545 12.18 -9.82 -3.25
C GLY A 545 10.75 -9.71 -3.75
N MET A 546 9.90 -10.62 -3.28
CA MET A 546 8.45 -10.59 -3.48
C MET A 546 7.76 -11.39 -2.38
N GLU A 547 6.48 -11.16 -2.20
CA GLU A 547 5.57 -12.18 -1.67
C GLU A 547 4.82 -12.83 -2.84
N LEU A 548 5.00 -14.13 -3.08
CA LEU A 548 4.19 -14.84 -4.06
C LEU A 548 2.91 -15.37 -3.42
N THR A 549 1.78 -14.80 -3.80
CA THR A 549 0.45 -15.02 -3.23
C THR A 549 -0.45 -15.73 -4.24
N GLY A 550 -0.57 -17.04 -4.05
CA GLY A 550 -1.41 -17.95 -4.81
C GLY A 550 -2.70 -18.33 -4.09
N THR A 551 -3.32 -19.43 -4.50
CA THR A 551 -4.45 -20.03 -3.79
C THR A 551 -4.14 -21.50 -3.52
N PRO A 552 -4.70 -22.15 -2.47
CA PRO A 552 -5.65 -21.61 -1.50
C PRO A 552 -5.02 -20.72 -0.43
N LEU A 553 -5.80 -19.78 0.12
CA LEU A 553 -5.41 -18.92 1.24
C LEU A 553 -5.87 -19.49 2.58
N PRO A 554 -5.10 -19.33 3.67
CA PRO A 554 -3.84 -18.58 3.78
C PRO A 554 -2.57 -19.38 3.43
N LEU A 555 -2.69 -20.62 2.94
CA LEU A 555 -1.53 -21.50 2.74
C LEU A 555 -0.50 -21.01 1.72
N ASN A 556 -0.96 -20.41 0.63
CA ASN A 556 -0.11 -20.22 -0.54
C ASN A 556 0.47 -18.80 -0.64
N HIS A 557 1.12 -18.35 0.44
CA HIS A 557 1.83 -17.08 0.56
C HIS A 557 3.29 -17.32 0.94
N GLN A 558 4.23 -16.87 0.12
CA GLN A 558 5.66 -17.03 0.41
C GLN A 558 6.47 -15.78 0.11
N ASN A 559 7.18 -15.27 1.13
CA ASN A 559 8.24 -14.30 0.91
C ASN A 559 9.49 -14.99 0.37
N VAL A 560 10.10 -14.35 -0.63
CA VAL A 560 11.27 -14.89 -1.30
C VAL A 560 12.27 -13.78 -1.62
N PHE A 561 13.51 -13.94 -1.16
CA PHE A 561 14.61 -13.03 -1.48
C PHE A 561 15.99 -13.69 -1.28
N PRO A 562 17.06 -13.24 -1.96
CA PRO A 562 17.03 -12.29 -3.07
C PRO A 562 16.38 -12.88 -4.32
N LEU A 563 15.79 -12.00 -5.14
CA LEU A 563 15.33 -12.31 -6.50
C LEU A 563 15.86 -11.29 -7.50
N ILE A 564 16.04 -11.69 -8.77
CA ILE A 564 16.51 -10.79 -9.83
C ILE A 564 15.35 -9.89 -10.27
N TYR A 565 15.44 -8.59 -9.98
CA TYR A 565 14.46 -7.61 -10.42
C TYR A 565 14.66 -7.24 -11.89
N HIS A 566 13.62 -7.43 -12.69
CA HIS A 566 13.57 -7.01 -14.09
C HIS A 566 12.60 -5.82 -14.23
N PRO A 567 13.08 -4.57 -14.06
CA PRO A 567 12.23 -3.39 -14.06
C PRO A 567 11.43 -3.26 -15.35
N ARG A 568 10.20 -2.76 -15.24
CA ARG A 568 9.34 -2.42 -16.38
C ARG A 568 9.02 -3.62 -17.27
N THR A 569 9.01 -4.81 -16.67
CA THR A 569 8.47 -6.04 -17.25
C THR A 569 7.25 -6.50 -16.43
N GLN A 570 6.44 -7.40 -16.97
CA GLN A 570 5.29 -7.96 -16.25
C GLN A 570 5.77 -8.50 -14.90
N ASP A 571 5.12 -8.05 -13.82
CA ASP A 571 5.38 -8.50 -12.45
C ASP A 571 6.85 -8.34 -12.00
N GLY A 572 7.59 -7.40 -12.60
CA GLY A 572 9.02 -7.21 -12.29
C GLY A 572 9.90 -8.42 -12.63
N GLY A 573 9.40 -9.34 -13.47
CA GLY A 573 10.04 -10.61 -13.78
C GLY A 573 9.70 -11.74 -12.81
N ALA A 574 8.67 -11.61 -11.98
CA ALA A 574 8.27 -12.66 -11.03
C ALA A 574 7.77 -13.95 -11.72
N PRO A 575 7.91 -15.12 -11.06
CA PRO A 575 7.18 -16.32 -11.45
C PRO A 575 5.67 -16.14 -11.27
N VAL A 576 4.88 -16.93 -12.01
CA VAL A 576 3.42 -16.98 -11.84
C VAL A 576 3.02 -17.87 -10.65
N THR A 577 1.80 -17.69 -10.14
CA THR A 577 1.24 -18.48 -9.04
C THR A 577 0.75 -19.87 -9.48
N ASP A 578 0.48 -20.75 -8.52
CA ASP A 578 -0.12 -22.07 -8.75
C ASP A 578 -1.24 -22.36 -7.74
N PHE A 579 -2.17 -23.27 -8.05
CA PHE A 579 -3.16 -23.75 -7.08
C PHE A 579 -2.58 -24.78 -6.10
N SER A 580 -1.47 -25.41 -6.48
CA SER A 580 -0.72 -26.35 -5.63
C SER A 580 0.39 -25.60 -4.89
N PRO A 581 0.31 -25.46 -3.54
CA PRO A 581 1.39 -24.89 -2.75
C PRO A 581 2.75 -25.56 -3.00
N GLU A 582 2.78 -26.87 -3.18
CA GLU A 582 4.00 -27.62 -3.52
C GLU A 582 4.58 -27.21 -4.87
N THR A 583 3.74 -27.11 -5.91
CA THR A 583 4.19 -26.72 -7.26
C THR A 583 4.69 -25.28 -7.28
N GLN A 584 4.02 -24.39 -6.53
CA GLN A 584 4.45 -23.01 -6.36
C GLN A 584 5.81 -22.93 -5.65
N MET A 585 5.98 -23.65 -4.55
CA MET A 585 7.23 -23.70 -3.78
C MET A 585 8.39 -24.27 -4.62
N GLU A 586 8.16 -25.34 -5.38
CA GLU A 586 9.13 -25.92 -6.32
C GLU A 586 9.53 -24.95 -7.43
N ARG A 587 8.56 -24.21 -7.98
CA ARG A 587 8.80 -23.16 -8.98
C ARG A 587 9.65 -22.03 -8.41
N ILE A 588 9.32 -21.55 -7.22
CA ILE A 588 10.09 -20.53 -6.49
C ILE A 588 11.53 -21.00 -6.31
N ALA A 589 11.73 -22.23 -5.81
CA ALA A 589 13.06 -22.79 -5.57
C ALA A 589 13.92 -22.80 -6.85
N ALA A 590 13.34 -23.26 -7.96
CA ALA A 590 14.02 -23.34 -9.25
C ALA A 590 14.19 -21.98 -9.97
N TRP A 591 13.47 -20.94 -9.57
CA TRP A 591 13.51 -19.61 -10.19
C TRP A 591 14.93 -19.01 -10.15
N ASP A 592 15.25 -18.08 -11.05
CA ASP A 592 16.59 -17.46 -11.15
C ASP A 592 17.73 -18.50 -11.19
N GLU A 593 17.61 -19.49 -12.08
CA GLU A 593 18.62 -20.53 -12.32
C GLU A 593 19.00 -21.38 -11.07
N ASN A 594 18.03 -21.65 -10.19
CA ASN A 594 18.24 -22.32 -8.89
C ASN A 594 19.18 -21.54 -7.96
N SER A 595 19.13 -20.20 -8.00
CA SER A 595 19.85 -19.35 -7.05
C SER A 595 19.52 -19.69 -5.59
N VAL A 596 20.48 -19.44 -4.69
CA VAL A 596 20.24 -19.59 -3.24
C VAL A 596 19.41 -18.41 -2.75
N LYS A 597 18.24 -18.70 -2.18
CA LYS A 597 17.27 -17.73 -1.65
C LYS A 597 16.71 -18.16 -0.30
N LEU A 598 16.23 -17.21 0.49
CA LEU A 598 15.37 -17.49 1.63
C LEU A 598 13.95 -17.67 1.10
N ILE A 599 13.31 -18.78 1.46
CA ILE A 599 11.90 -19.03 1.20
C ILE A 599 11.20 -19.10 2.55
N GLN A 600 10.42 -18.06 2.85
CA GLN A 600 9.63 -17.92 4.06
C GLN A 600 8.18 -18.28 3.75
N GLN A 601 7.57 -19.11 4.61
CA GLN A 601 6.12 -19.30 4.62
C GLN A 601 5.46 -18.23 5.49
N ASN A 602 4.52 -17.49 4.90
CA ASN A 602 3.84 -16.41 5.60
C ASN A 602 2.55 -16.90 6.26
N HIS A 603 2.26 -16.32 7.43
CA HIS A 603 1.08 -16.48 8.28
C HIS A 603 0.26 -17.78 8.04
N PRO A 604 0.88 -18.97 8.19
CA PRO A 604 0.25 -20.21 7.78
C PRO A 604 -0.80 -20.68 8.78
N ASP A 605 -1.78 -21.43 8.27
CA ASP A 605 -2.43 -22.46 9.07
C ASP A 605 -1.51 -23.68 9.10
N ILE A 606 -0.77 -23.85 10.21
CA ILE A 606 0.20 -24.95 10.35
C ILE A 606 -0.49 -26.32 10.25
N GLY A 607 -1.70 -26.46 10.79
CA GLY A 607 -2.44 -27.72 10.72
C GLY A 607 -2.79 -28.07 9.29
N TRP A 608 -3.31 -27.10 8.53
CA TRP A 608 -3.62 -27.29 7.12
C TRP A 608 -2.35 -27.60 6.30
N LEU A 609 -1.24 -26.91 6.57
CA LEU A 609 -0.03 -27.06 5.78
C LEU A 609 0.68 -28.41 6.02
N PHE A 610 0.78 -28.81 7.29
CA PHE A 610 1.61 -29.97 7.67
C PHE A 610 0.82 -31.26 7.86
N TYR A 611 -0.48 -31.18 8.13
CA TYR A 611 -1.23 -32.33 8.62
C TYR A 611 -2.64 -32.48 8.02
N ASP A 612 -3.09 -31.66 7.08
CA ASP A 612 -4.48 -31.75 6.58
C ASP A 612 -4.61 -31.20 5.15
N ARG A 613 -3.90 -31.79 4.18
CA ARG A 613 -3.80 -31.32 2.80
C ARG A 613 -5.17 -31.02 2.18
N ASN A 614 -6.14 -31.93 2.36
CA ASN A 614 -7.47 -31.81 1.76
C ASN A 614 -8.42 -30.88 2.56
N GLY A 615 -8.03 -30.45 3.76
CA GLY A 615 -8.77 -29.53 4.61
C GLY A 615 -10.06 -30.13 5.18
N ASP A 616 -10.16 -31.45 5.29
CA ASP A 616 -11.31 -32.16 5.84
C ASP A 616 -11.25 -32.31 7.38
N GLN A 617 -10.19 -31.75 7.99
CA GLN A 617 -9.90 -31.80 9.42
C GLN A 617 -9.58 -33.22 9.92
N VAL A 618 -9.12 -34.10 9.04
CA VAL A 618 -8.58 -35.43 9.36
C VAL A 618 -7.07 -35.41 9.06
N PRO A 619 -6.23 -35.83 10.01
CA PRO A 619 -4.79 -35.84 9.78
C PRO A 619 -4.37 -36.66 8.54
N ASP A 620 -3.55 -36.05 7.68
CA ASP A 620 -2.89 -36.67 6.52
C ASP A 620 -1.41 -36.19 6.40
N GLU A 621 -0.77 -36.41 5.24
CA GLU A 621 0.65 -36.06 5.02
C GLU A 621 0.90 -34.55 4.77
N GLY A 622 -0.15 -33.72 4.73
CA GLY A 622 -0.03 -32.31 4.40
C GLY A 622 0.59 -32.07 3.00
N TYR A 623 1.27 -30.95 2.85
CA TYR A 623 2.00 -30.58 1.62
C TYR A 623 3.47 -31.00 1.71
N ALA A 624 3.72 -32.29 1.91
CA ALA A 624 5.03 -32.83 2.28
C ALA A 624 6.20 -32.48 1.33
N ARG A 625 5.93 -32.26 0.04
CA ARG A 625 6.99 -31.87 -0.91
C ARG A 625 7.54 -30.46 -0.65
N SER A 626 6.77 -29.60 0.02
CA SER A 626 7.18 -28.23 0.36
C SER A 626 8.12 -28.17 1.56
N PHE A 627 8.10 -29.16 2.46
CA PHE A 627 8.75 -29.06 3.77
C PHE A 627 10.27 -28.89 3.68
N GLY A 628 10.91 -29.53 2.70
CA GLY A 628 12.37 -29.41 2.48
C GLY A 628 12.79 -28.16 1.70
N ILE A 629 11.83 -27.38 1.19
CA ILE A 629 12.07 -26.17 0.41
C ILE A 629 11.96 -24.92 1.30
N MET A 630 11.00 -24.94 2.22
CA MET A 630 10.80 -23.88 3.21
C MET A 630 11.99 -23.76 4.15
N ASN A 631 12.42 -22.53 4.43
CA ASN A 631 13.53 -22.27 5.34
C ASN A 631 13.06 -21.73 6.68
N VAL A 632 12.11 -20.80 6.64
CA VAL A 632 11.52 -20.16 7.83
C VAL A 632 10.01 -20.06 7.69
N THR A 633 9.30 -19.90 8.80
CA THR A 633 7.84 -19.74 8.82
C THR A 633 7.43 -18.68 9.82
N GLU A 634 6.42 -17.88 9.48
CA GLU A 634 5.84 -16.95 10.44
C GLU A 634 5.09 -17.69 11.54
N ILE A 635 5.27 -17.24 12.78
CA ILE A 635 4.68 -17.88 13.96
C ILE A 635 3.87 -16.93 14.86
N HIS A 636 3.77 -15.65 14.51
CA HIS A 636 3.05 -14.67 15.32
C HIS A 636 1.53 -14.98 15.38
N PRO A 637 0.82 -14.55 16.44
CA PRO A 637 1.32 -13.84 17.63
C PRO A 637 2.10 -14.77 18.60
N ILE A 638 3.17 -14.24 19.20
CA ILE A 638 4.03 -14.99 20.14
C ILE A 638 3.70 -14.71 21.61
N ASP A 639 3.05 -13.59 21.92
CA ASP A 639 2.72 -13.18 23.28
C ASP A 639 1.71 -14.09 24.02
N PRO A 640 0.80 -14.86 23.35
CA PRO A 640 -0.03 -15.82 24.06
C PRO A 640 0.77 -16.95 24.74
N LEU A 641 2.03 -17.18 24.35
CA LEU A 641 2.89 -18.16 25.00
C LEU A 641 3.27 -17.77 26.45
N LEU A 642 3.18 -16.49 26.83
CA LEU A 642 3.48 -16.03 28.20
C LEU A 642 2.44 -16.49 29.22
N ASN A 643 1.17 -16.52 28.79
CA ASN A 643 0.02 -16.90 29.60
C ASN A 643 -0.80 -17.95 28.85
N PRO A 644 -0.32 -19.22 28.78
CA PRO A 644 -1.09 -20.27 28.13
C PRO A 644 -2.39 -20.48 28.92
N THR A 645 -3.50 -19.96 28.40
CA THR A 645 -4.83 -20.31 28.91
C THR A 645 -5.11 -21.77 28.58
N ARG A 646 -5.91 -22.46 29.41
CA ARG A 646 -6.40 -23.80 29.03
C ARG A 646 -7.21 -23.66 27.74
N TYR A 647 -6.71 -24.30 26.69
CA TYR A 647 -7.29 -24.29 25.35
C TYR A 647 -8.80 -24.58 25.36
N GLU A 648 -9.55 -23.86 24.51
CA GLU A 648 -10.87 -24.33 24.13
C GLU A 648 -10.72 -25.56 23.23
N ILE A 649 -11.05 -26.73 23.78
CA ILE A 649 -11.18 -27.97 23.02
C ILE A 649 -12.67 -28.16 22.71
N ARG A 650 -13.05 -28.05 21.43
CA ARG A 650 -14.42 -28.35 20.95
C ARG A 650 -14.40 -29.64 20.13
N GLY A 651 -15.22 -30.62 20.54
CA GLY A 651 -15.30 -31.91 19.84
C GLY A 651 -14.00 -32.71 19.81
N GLY A 652 -13.10 -32.50 20.78
CA GLY A 652 -11.78 -33.16 20.83
C GLY A 652 -10.69 -32.46 20.00
N LYS A 653 -10.95 -31.27 19.45
CA LYS A 653 -9.99 -30.47 18.67
C LYS A 653 -9.80 -29.08 19.28
N ALA A 654 -8.60 -28.52 19.18
CA ALA A 654 -8.37 -27.12 19.56
C ALA A 654 -9.10 -26.17 18.59
N THR A 655 -9.66 -25.08 19.11
CA THR A 655 -10.21 -24.00 18.31
C THR A 655 -9.24 -22.83 18.24
N GLY A 656 -9.06 -22.26 17.04
CA GLY A 656 -8.16 -21.14 16.74
C GLY A 656 -6.88 -21.60 16.04
N ASN A 657 -6.36 -20.82 15.10
CA ASN A 657 -4.99 -21.03 14.61
C ASN A 657 -4.00 -20.48 15.65
N GLN A 658 -3.41 -21.37 16.45
CA GLN A 658 -2.42 -21.04 17.49
C GLN A 658 -1.01 -21.23 16.92
N THR A 659 -0.61 -20.38 15.97
CA THR A 659 0.58 -20.60 15.12
C THR A 659 1.86 -20.87 15.91
N ALA A 660 2.19 -20.06 16.93
CA ALA A 660 3.39 -20.25 17.75
C ALA A 660 3.40 -21.59 18.51
N LEU A 661 2.25 -22.00 19.05
CA LEU A 661 2.13 -23.28 19.76
C LEU A 661 2.20 -24.48 18.79
N ASN A 662 1.50 -24.38 17.67
CA ASN A 662 1.51 -25.39 16.62
C ASN A 662 2.93 -25.58 16.07
N TRP A 663 3.71 -24.50 15.98
CA TRP A 663 5.13 -24.55 15.64
C TRP A 663 5.96 -25.33 16.68
N LEU A 664 5.72 -25.16 17.99
CA LEU A 664 6.39 -25.98 19.01
C LEU A 664 6.10 -27.49 18.83
N GLN A 665 4.87 -27.84 18.44
CA GLN A 665 4.54 -29.24 18.09
C GLN A 665 5.29 -29.70 16.84
N LEU A 666 5.44 -28.86 15.80
CA LEU A 666 6.24 -29.18 14.61
C LEU A 666 7.68 -29.55 14.97
N LEU A 667 8.31 -28.75 15.85
CA LEU A 667 9.66 -29.03 16.33
C LEU A 667 9.74 -30.39 17.06
N ASN A 668 8.76 -30.69 17.91
CA ASN A 668 8.66 -32.00 18.59
C ASN A 668 8.44 -33.17 17.62
N GLN A 669 7.84 -32.91 16.45
CA GLN A 669 7.71 -33.91 15.38
C GLN A 669 8.98 -34.06 14.54
N GLY A 670 10.00 -33.22 14.75
CA GLY A 670 11.31 -33.32 14.10
C GLY A 670 11.45 -32.44 12.86
N PHE A 671 10.51 -31.52 12.61
CA PHE A 671 10.68 -30.49 11.60
C PHE A 671 11.70 -29.47 12.08
N ARG A 672 12.71 -29.16 11.25
CA ARG A 672 13.68 -28.09 11.48
C ARG A 672 13.32 -26.88 10.62
N ILE A 673 12.18 -26.27 10.93
CA ILE A 673 11.70 -25.04 10.28
C ILE A 673 11.70 -23.95 11.33
N TYR A 674 12.48 -22.91 11.10
CA TYR A 674 12.72 -21.86 12.08
C TYR A 674 11.61 -20.80 12.04
N GLY A 675 11.27 -20.27 13.20
CA GLY A 675 10.27 -19.22 13.34
C GLY A 675 10.80 -17.85 12.95
N VAL A 676 9.93 -17.04 12.38
CA VAL A 676 10.08 -15.59 12.20
C VAL A 676 8.79 -14.87 12.64
N VAL A 677 8.89 -13.58 12.93
CA VAL A 677 7.74 -12.70 13.14
C VAL A 677 7.97 -11.42 12.35
N ASN A 678 6.96 -10.97 11.61
CA ASN A 678 7.03 -9.80 10.76
C ASN A 678 5.71 -9.05 10.86
N THR A 679 5.70 -7.80 10.43
CA THR A 679 4.50 -6.96 10.61
C THR A 679 3.40 -7.25 9.59
N ASP A 680 3.75 -7.74 8.40
CA ASP A 680 2.83 -7.82 7.25
C ASP A 680 2.05 -6.51 7.09
N SER A 681 2.76 -5.40 7.24
CA SER A 681 2.06 -4.12 7.34
C SER A 681 1.71 -3.60 5.96
N HIS A 682 0.52 -3.01 5.84
CA HIS A 682 -0.07 -2.54 4.58
C HIS A 682 -0.27 -1.01 4.51
N TYR A 683 -0.12 -0.31 5.63
CA TYR A 683 -0.31 1.15 5.72
C TYR A 683 0.75 1.78 6.61
N ASN A 684 0.94 3.10 6.50
CA ASN A 684 2.05 3.80 7.15
C ASN A 684 1.68 4.35 8.54
N TYR A 685 0.46 4.14 9.05
CA TYR A 685 0.08 4.60 10.39
C TYR A 685 0.46 3.57 11.46
N HIS A 686 1.62 3.76 12.10
CA HIS A 686 2.24 2.76 13.00
C HIS A 686 2.38 1.36 12.34
N GLY A 687 2.58 1.29 11.03
CA GLY A 687 2.55 0.04 10.29
C GLY A 687 3.71 -0.88 10.64
N SER A 688 4.92 -0.36 10.56
CA SER A 688 6.17 -1.14 10.64
C SER A 688 6.72 -1.22 12.06
N GLY A 689 7.62 -2.18 12.31
CA GLY A 689 8.43 -2.25 13.52
C GLY A 689 7.76 -2.77 14.79
N GLY A 690 6.44 -3.03 14.76
CA GLY A 690 5.68 -3.61 15.87
C GLY A 690 5.90 -5.11 16.07
N LEU A 691 6.39 -5.80 15.04
CA LEU A 691 7.00 -7.13 15.09
C LEU A 691 8.34 -7.03 14.35
N ARG A 692 9.35 -7.74 14.84
CA ARG A 692 10.66 -7.78 14.20
C ARG A 692 11.44 -9.02 14.58
N ILE A 693 12.48 -9.26 13.81
CA ILE A 693 13.50 -10.25 14.12
C ILE A 693 14.85 -9.58 14.28
N TRP A 694 15.75 -10.24 15.00
CA TRP A 694 17.17 -9.97 14.92
C TRP A 694 17.85 -11.17 14.28
N VAL A 695 18.69 -10.92 13.28
CA VAL A 695 19.46 -11.94 12.57
C VAL A 695 20.94 -11.73 12.84
N THR A 696 21.69 -12.80 13.09
CA THR A 696 23.15 -12.66 13.29
C THR A 696 23.82 -12.04 12.07
N SER A 697 24.85 -11.24 12.30
CA SER A 697 25.57 -10.51 11.26
C SER A 697 27.03 -10.32 11.64
N SER A 698 27.91 -10.33 10.64
CA SER A 698 29.33 -9.99 10.79
C SER A 698 29.59 -8.49 10.98
N THR A 699 28.56 -7.65 10.83
CA THR A 699 28.60 -6.20 10.96
C THR A 699 27.38 -5.64 11.68
N ASP A 700 27.58 -4.56 12.45
CA ASP A 700 26.53 -3.75 13.07
C ASP A 700 26.26 -2.45 12.31
N ASP A 701 26.97 -2.21 11.19
CA ASP A 701 26.76 -1.07 10.30
C ASP A 701 25.73 -1.43 9.22
N PRO A 702 24.53 -0.79 9.19
CA PRO A 702 23.52 -1.06 8.18
C PRO A 702 24.03 -0.90 6.74
N ALA A 703 24.91 0.06 6.48
CA ALA A 703 25.47 0.27 5.14
C ALA A 703 26.41 -0.87 4.69
N GLY A 704 26.92 -1.67 5.63
CA GLY A 704 27.78 -2.81 5.39
C GLY A 704 27.06 -4.16 5.34
N ILE A 705 25.74 -4.19 5.60
CA ILE A 705 24.97 -5.45 5.65
C ILE A 705 25.04 -6.17 4.29
N ASN A 706 25.43 -7.44 4.33
CA ASN A 706 25.38 -8.33 3.19
C ASN A 706 24.08 -9.14 3.20
N SER A 707 23.22 -8.95 2.20
CA SER A 707 21.94 -9.65 2.10
C SER A 707 22.09 -11.18 1.95
N ASP A 708 23.19 -11.67 1.36
CA ASP A 708 23.48 -13.11 1.30
C ASP A 708 23.79 -13.69 2.68
N GLU A 709 24.48 -12.93 3.54
CA GLU A 709 24.75 -13.35 4.92
C GLU A 709 23.45 -13.40 5.72
N ILE A 710 22.61 -12.36 5.63
CA ILE A 710 21.29 -12.34 6.29
C ILE A 710 20.41 -13.50 5.83
N ARG A 711 20.40 -13.78 4.52
CA ARG A 711 19.72 -14.96 3.95
C ARG A 711 20.24 -16.25 4.58
N ASP A 712 21.55 -16.45 4.60
CA ASP A 712 22.16 -17.72 5.03
C ASP A 712 22.01 -17.94 6.54
N ASN A 713 22.20 -16.90 7.35
CA ASN A 713 21.97 -16.95 8.80
C ASN A 713 20.48 -17.19 9.13
N SER A 714 19.57 -16.61 8.34
CA SER A 714 18.14 -16.84 8.49
C SER A 714 17.75 -18.28 8.12
N ARG A 715 18.31 -18.83 7.04
CA ARG A 715 18.15 -20.24 6.65
C ARG A 715 18.70 -21.21 7.71
N ALA A 716 19.72 -20.79 8.46
CA ALA A 716 20.30 -21.56 9.56
C ALA A 716 19.56 -21.39 10.90
N GLY A 717 18.54 -20.51 10.97
CA GLY A 717 17.76 -20.30 12.19
C GLY A 717 18.45 -19.42 13.24
N HIS A 718 19.50 -18.69 12.86
CA HIS A 718 20.22 -17.74 13.72
C HIS A 718 19.39 -16.45 13.90
N ILE A 719 18.18 -16.61 14.44
CA ILE A 719 17.13 -15.59 14.50
C ILE A 719 16.54 -15.53 15.91
N MET A 720 16.37 -14.32 16.43
CA MET A 720 15.52 -14.00 17.57
C MET A 720 14.28 -13.24 17.11
N MET A 721 13.12 -13.54 17.69
CA MET A 721 11.82 -12.95 17.35
C MET A 721 11.29 -12.09 18.49
N SER A 722 10.75 -10.91 18.21
CA SER A 722 10.26 -10.02 19.27
C SER A 722 9.34 -8.92 18.76
N ASN A 723 8.50 -8.40 19.65
CA ASN A 723 7.72 -7.17 19.44
C ASN A 723 8.23 -6.00 20.30
N GLY A 724 9.42 -6.12 20.88
CA GLY A 724 10.01 -5.08 21.71
C GLY A 724 11.30 -5.50 22.43
N PRO A 725 11.26 -6.41 23.43
CA PRO A 725 12.44 -6.79 24.19
C PRO A 725 13.54 -7.39 23.32
N TYR A 726 14.81 -7.04 23.57
CA TYR A 726 15.94 -7.72 22.95
C TYR A 726 16.40 -8.88 23.83
N LEU A 727 16.36 -10.09 23.29
CA LEU A 727 16.73 -11.34 23.95
C LEU A 727 18.01 -11.91 23.32
N GLU A 728 19.05 -12.05 24.12
CA GLU A 728 20.29 -12.71 23.75
C GLU A 728 20.43 -14.02 24.52
N THR A 729 20.71 -15.11 23.80
CA THR A 729 20.81 -16.45 24.38
C THR A 729 21.99 -17.23 23.80
N SER A 730 22.68 -17.98 24.66
CA SER A 730 23.63 -19.01 24.24
C SER A 730 23.58 -20.22 25.17
N PHE A 731 23.96 -21.38 24.64
CA PHE A 731 23.85 -22.66 25.34
C PHE A 731 25.16 -23.42 25.26
N ARG A 732 25.61 -23.97 26.37
CA ARG A 732 26.82 -24.81 26.42
C ARG A 732 26.62 -26.00 27.32
N GLU A 733 27.42 -27.04 27.12
CA GLU A 733 27.49 -28.12 28.10
C GLU A 733 27.99 -27.57 29.45
N THR A 734 27.28 -27.92 30.54
CA THR A 734 27.62 -27.41 31.87
C THR A 734 29.03 -27.84 32.28
N GLY A 735 29.83 -26.86 32.72
CA GLY A 735 31.24 -27.07 33.08
C GLY A 735 32.21 -27.00 31.90
N ASN A 736 31.73 -26.83 30.66
CA ASN A 736 32.57 -26.47 29.53
C ASN A 736 32.84 -24.95 29.51
N GLY A 737 34.07 -24.56 29.14
CA GLY A 737 34.53 -23.17 29.04
C GLY A 737 34.38 -22.53 27.66
N ASP A 738 33.83 -23.25 26.68
CA ASP A 738 33.55 -22.73 25.33
C ASP A 738 32.46 -21.64 25.33
N SER A 739 32.43 -20.82 24.29
CA SER A 739 31.49 -19.69 24.12
C SER A 739 30.01 -20.08 23.95
N GLY A 740 29.70 -21.38 23.89
CA GLY A 740 28.36 -21.91 23.64
C GLY A 740 27.92 -21.80 22.17
N VAL A 741 26.74 -22.34 21.89
CA VAL A 741 26.04 -22.28 20.61
C VAL A 741 24.79 -21.40 20.74
N VAL A 742 24.29 -20.90 19.61
CA VAL A 742 23.11 -20.02 19.54
C VAL A 742 21.96 -20.70 18.80
N ALA A 743 20.78 -20.05 18.80
CA ALA A 743 19.59 -20.48 18.08
C ALA A 743 19.92 -20.98 16.65
N GLY A 744 19.32 -22.09 16.25
CA GLY A 744 19.56 -22.72 14.95
C GLY A 744 20.56 -23.88 14.98
N GLN A 745 21.47 -23.90 15.95
CA GLN A 745 22.60 -24.82 16.00
C GLN A 745 22.32 -26.10 16.82
N ASP A 746 23.16 -27.12 16.59
CA ASP A 746 23.19 -28.36 17.37
C ASP A 746 24.21 -28.24 18.51
N LEU A 747 23.85 -28.69 19.71
CA LEU A 747 24.72 -28.80 20.89
C LEU A 747 24.87 -30.26 21.30
N LYS A 748 26.10 -30.73 21.50
CA LYS A 748 26.36 -32.01 22.17
C LYS A 748 26.53 -31.78 23.67
N ALA A 749 25.76 -32.47 24.50
CA ALA A 749 25.79 -32.35 25.95
C ALA A 749 25.69 -33.73 26.63
N MET A 750 26.78 -34.50 26.55
CA MET A 750 26.86 -35.89 27.04
C MET A 750 26.69 -36.02 28.57
N SER A 751 26.99 -34.95 29.30
CA SER A 751 26.74 -34.82 30.75
C SER A 751 25.26 -34.70 31.10
N LYS A 752 24.39 -34.52 30.08
CA LYS A 752 22.96 -34.24 30.20
C LYS A 752 22.63 -32.92 30.89
N LYS A 753 23.62 -32.05 31.04
CA LYS A 753 23.49 -30.75 31.68
C LYS A 753 23.91 -29.66 30.71
N VAL A 754 23.03 -28.69 30.52
CA VAL A 754 23.23 -27.54 29.66
C VAL A 754 23.12 -26.29 30.50
N THR A 755 24.05 -25.36 30.34
CA THR A 755 23.94 -24.02 30.92
C THR A 755 23.47 -23.06 29.83
N ALA A 756 22.31 -22.44 30.05
CA ALA A 756 21.75 -21.39 29.20
C ALA A 756 22.16 -20.02 29.76
N SER A 757 22.92 -19.23 29.00
CA SER A 757 23.19 -17.83 29.30
C SER A 757 22.09 -16.98 28.67
N ILE A 758 21.38 -16.20 29.49
CA ILE A 758 20.21 -15.43 29.07
C ILE A 758 20.40 -13.98 29.49
N LYS A 759 20.35 -13.06 28.51
CA LYS A 759 20.36 -11.61 28.74
C LYS A 759 19.15 -10.99 28.04
N VAL A 760 18.38 -10.19 28.77
CA VAL A 760 17.25 -9.43 28.23
C VAL A 760 17.46 -7.95 28.47
N GLN A 761 17.32 -7.15 27.42
CA GLN A 761 17.49 -5.71 27.44
C GLN A 761 16.22 -5.03 26.94
N CYS A 762 15.78 -3.97 27.62
CA CYS A 762 14.63 -3.17 27.21
C CYS A 762 14.92 -1.67 27.37
N PRO A 763 14.38 -0.82 26.49
CA PRO A 763 14.39 0.63 26.64
C PRO A 763 13.42 1.10 27.74
N ASN A 764 13.39 2.41 28.01
CA ASN A 764 12.55 3.03 29.07
C ASN A 764 11.03 2.90 28.86
N TRP A 765 10.57 2.39 27.73
CA TRP A 765 9.17 2.26 27.37
C TRP A 765 8.71 0.80 27.21
N ILE A 766 9.58 -0.17 27.53
CA ILE A 766 9.27 -1.61 27.50
C ILE A 766 9.72 -2.24 28.83
N GLU A 767 8.88 -3.10 29.39
CA GLU A 767 9.22 -3.88 30.57
C GLU A 767 9.01 -5.37 30.33
N ILE A 768 9.72 -6.18 31.12
CA ILE A 768 9.48 -7.62 31.24
C ILE A 768 9.33 -8.02 32.71
N ASP A 769 8.58 -9.09 32.96
CA ASP A 769 8.39 -9.64 34.30
C ASP A 769 8.62 -11.15 34.37
N THR A 770 8.90 -11.81 33.24
CA THR A 770 8.97 -13.27 33.14
C THR A 770 10.02 -13.71 32.13
N VAL A 771 10.82 -14.72 32.49
CA VAL A 771 11.75 -15.46 31.61
C VAL A 771 11.48 -16.96 31.80
N ILE A 772 11.35 -17.69 30.70
CA ILE A 772 11.00 -19.11 30.67
C ILE A 772 11.96 -19.84 29.73
N VAL A 773 12.60 -20.91 30.20
CA VAL A 773 13.31 -21.86 29.33
C VAL A 773 12.37 -23.02 29.02
N LEU A 774 11.97 -23.13 27.76
CA LEU A 774 11.15 -24.23 27.26
C LEU A 774 12.06 -25.41 26.89
N VAL A 775 11.70 -26.60 27.38
CA VAL A 775 12.35 -27.88 27.02
C VAL A 775 11.35 -28.68 26.21
N ASN A 776 11.64 -28.95 24.93
CA ASN A 776 10.70 -29.59 24.00
C ASN A 776 9.32 -28.89 23.95
N GLY A 777 9.33 -27.56 24.00
CA GLY A 777 8.13 -26.72 24.03
C GLY A 777 7.37 -26.71 25.36
N ARG A 778 7.82 -27.45 26.38
CA ARG A 778 7.20 -27.47 27.71
C ARG A 778 7.83 -26.49 28.67
N ARG A 779 6.96 -25.88 29.48
CA ARG A 779 7.31 -25.07 30.65
C ARG A 779 7.42 -25.95 31.89
N SER A 780 8.37 -25.63 32.77
CA SER A 780 8.45 -26.17 34.12
C SER A 780 8.65 -25.06 35.15
N ASP A 781 8.21 -25.28 36.39
CA ASP A 781 8.30 -24.28 37.47
C ASP A 781 9.76 -23.92 37.78
N ASN A 782 10.67 -24.90 37.74
CA ASN A 782 12.10 -24.69 38.00
C ASN A 782 12.86 -23.99 36.86
N LEU A 783 12.22 -23.79 35.70
CA LEU A 783 12.75 -23.07 34.55
C LEU A 783 11.88 -21.86 34.18
N THR A 784 11.04 -21.43 35.11
CA THR A 784 10.24 -20.21 35.01
C THR A 784 10.67 -19.24 36.09
N PHE A 785 11.22 -18.10 35.67
CA PHE A 785 11.62 -17.02 36.55
C PHE A 785 10.67 -15.85 36.34
N SER A 786 10.10 -15.33 37.41
CA SER A 786 9.21 -14.17 37.32
C SER A 786 9.50 -13.18 38.42
N ARG A 787 9.27 -11.89 38.17
CA ARG A 787 9.61 -10.81 39.10
C ARG A 787 8.93 -10.95 40.47
N ASP A 788 7.76 -11.58 40.53
CA ASP A 788 7.02 -11.86 41.76
C ASP A 788 7.58 -13.02 42.57
N THR A 789 8.23 -13.99 41.93
CA THR A 789 8.78 -15.20 42.60
C THR A 789 10.30 -15.16 42.77
N HIS A 790 11.00 -14.44 41.90
CA HIS A 790 12.46 -14.29 41.83
C HIS A 790 12.86 -12.82 41.65
N PRO A 791 12.42 -11.90 42.52
CA PRO A 791 12.61 -10.45 42.33
C PRO A 791 14.08 -10.04 42.19
N GLU A 792 15.00 -10.76 42.81
CA GLU A 792 16.45 -10.53 42.76
C GLU A 792 17.08 -10.80 41.39
N MET A 793 16.40 -11.57 40.52
CA MET A 793 16.87 -11.85 39.16
C MET A 793 16.46 -10.76 38.15
N PHE A 794 15.59 -9.83 38.54
CA PHE A 794 15.06 -8.81 37.66
C PHE A 794 15.48 -7.40 38.08
N SER A 795 16.19 -6.71 37.20
CA SER A 795 16.62 -5.33 37.40
C SER A 795 15.57 -4.32 36.93
N GLN A 796 15.76 -3.05 37.31
CA GLN A 796 14.97 -1.89 36.83
C GLN A 796 15.72 -1.10 35.73
N GLY A 797 17.00 -1.39 35.49
CA GLY A 797 17.81 -0.75 34.45
C GLY A 797 17.47 -1.26 33.05
N VAL A 798 18.35 -0.98 32.08
CA VAL A 798 18.21 -1.45 30.70
C VAL A 798 18.28 -2.97 30.62
N VAL A 799 19.31 -3.57 31.24
CA VAL A 799 19.44 -5.02 31.37
C VAL A 799 18.41 -5.48 32.40
N LYS A 800 17.30 -6.06 31.94
CA LYS A 800 16.19 -6.50 32.80
C LYS A 800 16.47 -7.83 33.47
N PHE A 801 17.19 -8.72 32.78
CA PHE A 801 17.57 -10.05 33.27
C PHE A 801 18.93 -10.43 32.67
N ALA A 802 19.86 -10.96 33.47
CA ALA A 802 21.16 -11.44 33.00
C ALA A 802 21.68 -12.55 33.91
N HIS A 803 21.34 -13.80 33.58
CA HIS A 803 21.66 -14.96 34.41
C HIS A 803 22.00 -16.19 33.57
N GLU A 804 22.80 -17.07 34.19
CA GLU A 804 23.00 -18.43 33.70
C GLU A 804 22.01 -19.37 34.40
N VAL A 805 21.35 -20.23 33.62
CA VAL A 805 20.36 -21.20 34.07
C VAL A 805 20.81 -22.59 33.67
N ASP A 806 20.99 -23.47 34.66
CA ASP A 806 21.31 -24.87 34.40
C ASP A 806 20.04 -25.67 34.11
N VAL A 807 20.09 -26.45 33.03
CA VAL A 807 19.01 -27.29 32.51
C VAL A 807 19.49 -28.74 32.51
N GLU A 808 18.77 -29.62 33.20
CA GLU A 808 19.03 -31.05 33.20
C GLU A 808 18.07 -31.76 32.23
N LEU A 809 18.63 -32.59 31.36
CA LEU A 809 17.92 -33.25 30.27
C LEU A 809 17.87 -34.77 30.47
N ASN A 810 16.72 -35.37 30.19
CA ASN A 810 16.56 -36.82 30.27
C ASN A 810 16.57 -37.51 28.90
N GLU A 811 16.34 -36.72 27.85
CA GLU A 811 16.30 -37.09 26.44
C GLU A 811 16.84 -35.93 25.61
N ASP A 812 17.08 -36.17 24.32
CA ASP A 812 17.37 -35.09 23.39
C ASP A 812 16.26 -34.05 23.44
N ALA A 813 16.65 -32.78 23.41
CA ALA A 813 15.69 -31.70 23.57
C ALA A 813 16.04 -30.51 22.70
N HIS A 814 15.01 -29.84 22.17
CA HIS A 814 15.19 -28.47 21.74
C HIS A 814 14.96 -27.52 22.93
N LEU A 815 15.81 -26.51 23.02
CA LEU A 815 15.76 -25.47 24.04
C LEU A 815 15.41 -24.14 23.39
N ILE A 816 14.39 -23.47 23.95
CA ILE A 816 13.91 -22.16 23.52
C ILE A 816 13.76 -21.27 24.74
N VAL A 817 14.15 -20.01 24.64
CA VAL A 817 13.89 -19.02 25.70
C VAL A 817 12.76 -18.09 25.27
N LEU A 818 11.78 -17.93 26.15
CA LEU A 818 10.66 -17.00 26.02
C LEU A 818 10.74 -15.99 27.16
N THR A 819 10.61 -14.70 26.86
CA THR A 819 10.57 -13.64 27.86
C THR A 819 9.50 -12.63 27.53
N GLY A 820 8.97 -11.93 28.53
CA GLY A 820 7.99 -10.87 28.30
C GLY A 820 7.35 -10.34 29.56
N HIS A 821 6.30 -9.53 29.40
CA HIS A 821 5.45 -9.07 30.49
C HIS A 821 4.07 -9.72 30.44
N ARG A 822 3.68 -10.46 31.48
CA ARG A 822 2.40 -11.20 31.52
C ARG A 822 1.12 -10.34 31.56
N THR A 823 1.20 -9.03 31.79
CA THR A 823 0.01 -8.21 32.07
C THR A 823 0.08 -6.79 31.51
N GLN A 824 1.26 -6.19 31.43
CA GLN A 824 1.43 -4.90 30.76
C GLN A 824 1.53 -5.08 29.25
N VAL A 825 1.09 -4.06 28.53
CA VAL A 825 1.17 -3.98 27.06
C VAL A 825 2.24 -3.00 26.64
N ILE A 826 2.67 -3.05 25.38
CA ILE A 826 3.73 -2.20 24.82
C ILE A 826 3.36 -0.72 24.89
N GLY A 827 2.08 -0.39 24.67
CA GLY A 827 1.56 0.96 24.78
C GLY A 827 1.81 1.84 23.56
N ASP A 828 1.71 3.14 23.79
CA ASP A 828 1.45 4.15 22.77
C ASP A 828 2.55 4.33 21.72
N VAL A 829 3.81 4.04 22.05
CA VAL A 829 4.93 4.13 21.11
C VAL A 829 4.65 3.29 19.86
N MET A 830 4.05 2.11 20.02
CA MET A 830 3.72 1.20 18.90
C MET A 830 2.29 1.38 18.36
N GLY A 831 1.61 2.45 18.77
CA GLY A 831 0.30 2.82 18.23
C GLY A 831 -0.85 1.91 18.69
N PRO A 832 -2.06 2.14 18.18
CA PRO A 832 -3.28 1.55 18.73
C PRO A 832 -3.44 0.04 18.45
N PHE A 833 -2.71 -0.52 17.47
CA PHE A 833 -2.78 -1.94 17.15
C PHE A 833 -1.68 -2.71 17.89
N TRP A 834 -0.41 -2.53 17.51
CA TRP A 834 0.72 -3.22 18.11
C TRP A 834 0.89 -2.89 19.60
N GLY A 835 0.56 -1.67 20.01
CA GLY A 835 0.63 -1.23 21.41
C GLY A 835 -0.27 -2.01 22.38
N THR A 836 -1.23 -2.80 21.88
CA THR A 836 -2.12 -3.63 22.71
C THR A 836 -1.56 -5.02 23.03
N GLN A 837 -0.45 -5.41 22.40
CA GLN A 837 0.20 -6.69 22.66
C GLN A 837 1.08 -6.63 23.91
N HIS A 838 1.32 -7.79 24.51
CA HIS A 838 2.31 -7.89 25.58
C HIS A 838 3.73 -7.90 25.00
N PRO A 839 4.68 -7.14 25.60
CA PRO A 839 6.07 -7.17 25.15
C PRO A 839 6.62 -8.59 25.36
N THR A 840 7.15 -9.17 24.29
CA THR A 840 7.52 -10.58 24.20
C THR A 840 8.71 -10.75 23.27
N ALA A 841 9.66 -11.60 23.65
CA ALA A 841 10.74 -12.08 22.80
C ALA A 841 10.91 -13.60 22.94
N LEU A 842 11.30 -14.25 21.85
CA LEU A 842 11.40 -15.70 21.71
C LEU A 842 12.63 -16.04 20.86
N SER A 843 13.48 -16.96 21.33
CA SER A 843 14.58 -17.49 20.52
C SER A 843 14.10 -18.60 19.58
N ASN A 844 14.79 -18.81 18.45
CA ASN A 844 14.72 -20.10 17.76
C ASN A 844 15.38 -21.22 18.59
N PRO A 845 15.11 -22.51 18.28
CA PRO A 845 15.61 -23.63 19.07
C PRO A 845 17.12 -23.84 18.93
N VAL A 846 17.77 -24.24 20.03
CA VAL A 846 19.01 -25.03 20.01
C VAL A 846 18.66 -26.49 20.17
N TYR A 847 19.17 -27.36 19.30
CA TYR A 847 18.92 -28.80 19.36
C TYR A 847 20.02 -29.50 20.14
N VAL A 848 19.68 -30.09 21.29
CA VAL A 848 20.63 -30.75 22.18
C VAL A 848 20.60 -32.26 21.97
N ASP A 849 21.75 -32.81 21.60
CA ASP A 849 22.06 -34.24 21.51
C ASP A 849 22.79 -34.67 22.79
N ILE A 850 22.14 -35.49 23.61
CA ILE A 850 22.69 -35.94 24.90
C ILE A 850 23.31 -37.33 24.84
N ASP A 851 23.19 -38.04 23.71
CA ASP A 851 23.66 -39.42 23.55
C ASP A 851 24.71 -39.61 22.45
N GLY A 852 24.99 -38.56 21.67
CA GLY A 852 26.01 -38.49 20.64
C GLY A 852 25.58 -39.08 19.29
N ASN A 853 24.31 -39.48 19.13
CA ASN A 853 23.80 -40.11 17.91
C ASN A 853 23.05 -39.13 16.99
N GLY A 854 23.18 -37.82 17.25
CA GLY A 854 22.42 -36.76 16.58
C GLY A 854 21.02 -36.60 17.18
N PHE A 855 20.54 -35.36 17.20
CA PHE A 855 19.25 -34.99 17.79
C PHE A 855 18.09 -35.86 17.31
N ARG A 856 17.31 -36.38 18.26
CA ARG A 856 16.05 -37.10 18.03
C ARG A 856 14.88 -36.36 18.66
N ALA A 857 13.90 -36.01 17.84
CA ALA A 857 12.69 -35.37 18.33
C ALA A 857 11.84 -36.33 19.18
N ASN A 858 11.30 -35.83 20.30
CA ASN A 858 10.59 -36.63 21.30
C ASN A 858 9.15 -37.02 20.92
N LYS A 859 8.63 -36.49 19.80
CA LYS A 859 7.26 -36.72 19.28
C LYS A 859 6.14 -36.25 20.21
N ASP A 860 6.44 -35.43 21.20
CA ASP A 860 5.47 -34.88 22.14
C ASP A 860 4.50 -33.91 21.44
N THR A 861 3.21 -34.05 21.74
CA THR A 861 2.15 -33.21 21.17
C THR A 861 1.71 -32.08 22.11
N LEU A 862 2.38 -31.89 23.26
CA LEU A 862 2.06 -30.87 24.27
C LEU A 862 0.68 -31.06 24.91
N ASP A 863 0.28 -32.32 25.10
CA ASP A 863 -1.02 -32.73 25.66
C ASP A 863 -2.25 -32.26 24.86
N ILE A 864 -2.05 -31.81 23.62
CA ILE A 864 -3.10 -31.48 22.67
C ILE A 864 -2.90 -32.29 21.37
N PRO A 865 -3.97 -32.56 20.60
CA PRO A 865 -3.82 -33.18 19.28
C PRO A 865 -2.92 -32.35 18.36
N LEU A 866 -2.29 -33.01 17.37
CA LEU A 866 -1.66 -32.27 16.28
C LEU A 866 -2.72 -31.44 15.54
N PRO A 867 -2.36 -30.22 15.10
CA PRO A 867 -3.31 -29.32 14.47
C PRO A 867 -3.71 -29.88 13.11
N VAL A 868 -4.96 -29.65 12.73
CA VAL A 868 -5.49 -29.84 11.37
C VAL A 868 -6.03 -28.48 10.90
N LYS A 869 -6.56 -28.37 9.69
CA LYS A 869 -7.09 -27.10 9.18
C LYS A 869 -8.05 -26.48 10.19
N PHE A 870 -7.78 -25.22 10.52
CA PHE A 870 -8.58 -24.45 11.44
C PHE A 870 -10.00 -24.23 10.87
N VAL A 871 -11.00 -24.42 11.73
CA VAL A 871 -12.39 -24.04 11.44
C VAL A 871 -12.58 -22.59 11.84
N ALA A 872 -12.68 -21.71 10.86
CA ALA A 872 -13.02 -20.31 11.11
C ALA A 872 -14.25 -20.21 12.04
N GLU A 873 -14.18 -19.34 13.05
CA GLU A 873 -15.37 -19.01 13.83
C GLU A 873 -16.47 -18.52 12.89
N GLU A 874 -17.71 -18.99 13.08
CA GLU A 874 -18.86 -18.39 12.39
C GLU A 874 -18.88 -16.90 12.75
N LYS A 875 -18.57 -16.03 11.77
CA LYS A 875 -18.77 -14.59 11.90
C LYS A 875 -20.25 -14.36 12.24
N ARG A 876 -20.55 -14.09 13.52
CA ARG A 876 -21.88 -13.71 13.99
C ARG A 876 -22.16 -12.25 13.70
#